data_AF-A0A9D7D4G6-F1
#
_entry.id   AF-A0A9D7D4G6-F1
#
_cell.length_a   1.000
_cell.length_b   1.000
_cell.length_c   1.000
_cell.angle_alpha   90.00
_cell.angle_beta   90.00
_cell.angle_gamma   90.00
#
_symmetry.space_group_name_H-M   'P 1'
#
loop_
_entity.id
_entity.type
_entity.pdbx_description
1 polymer ?
#
loop_
_entity_poly.entity_id
_entity_poly.type
_entity_poly.pdbx_seq_one_letter_code
_entity_poly.pdbx_strand_id
1 'polypeptide(L)'
;MKSETAHPYASFVHKVQKPARYMGGEFGERAKEWSAVKARVCLAFPDVYDIGMSHLGFKILYKILNDHPDTLAERAYAPWVDMEHELRERKLPLVALESARPLRDFDVVGFSLQFELTYTNILTMLDLGGIPLRSEDRGEADPLVIAGGPVATHPEPISDFIDAVLIGDGEERPTEVALLWTELRNAGVPRAERLVRIAMLEGVYVPSLYNVTIEADTGFAVVAAPKHEGLPRVIRRNYVPDLNKYPFPDDSPVGGPEAIFDRMSIEIARGCTEGCRFCQAGMIYRPVRERDPEDIVETVTRAIQKSGYDEVSLTSLSTADYSCIAPLIEKVSARLAKERVSLGVSSLRAYGLSENVLDDIQTVRASGITFAPEAGSQRMRDVVNKNVTEEQLMTTAERVFSRGWNAMKLYFMIGLPTEEEADVREIVRVGARAFEVGKRIKKEKRAGGAPTVTVSVSTHVPKPHTPFQWCAMDAPDQVEQKQFWLREEARKSKIKLRTHDSVGSWLEGVFARGDRRLGRVIERAYKAGARFDSWDEHMKIELWQDAMVAEGLEPKTFLGTIPVTARLPWDHIDVGLEDGFLVREYKKALKSRLSPPCGKVAGQFVHATNLKDANADARKLVCYDCGVACDLGAMRDERLVYLRKLGAEEPRQRALPVEAAEAAPTDAPPAEITAAADETAEAPREAITEVRPAPKRPREAPPASFVQGEPRRYRFVYTKRGPAALLSHLDLIRALPRAFRRVDVPLFYTIGFHPKPDMTFGPALTLGTASLAEIVDVKITADIDAPAMLASLTAGSPRGLEFLAATVLGPRDPAVTKLIDGARYVLAFANKDLAPLGGRAWLEERVAAFLAAPELRHKRVIDGIGKWVDVRSFVRAMKLGGDDALAPAGLHGDFTSITIDVDIRPNGAVRLEEIVKTLAGESGDQVGGGTTPEPFGLRVGLGAWSGDALVSPMNLDMARELHRARAELAAALAAPPVALLATAPVDTVPSPPPVLEVSAE
;
A
#
# COMPACT_ATOMS: atom_id res chain seq x y z
N MET A 1 -32.52 -5.47 -7.68
CA MET A 1 -32.53 -5.12 -9.12
C MET A 1 -31.67 -6.17 -9.84
N LYS A 2 -32.08 -6.61 -11.02
CA LYS A 2 -31.76 -7.91 -11.66
C LYS A 2 -30.29 -8.07 -12.08
N SER A 3 -29.56 -9.00 -11.42
CA SER A 3 -28.57 -9.93 -11.99
C SER A 3 -27.69 -10.56 -10.88
N GLU A 4 -28.26 -11.32 -9.95
CA GLU A 4 -27.46 -12.16 -9.04
C GLU A 4 -27.15 -13.50 -9.71
N THR A 5 -26.37 -13.48 -10.79
CA THR A 5 -25.45 -14.59 -11.01
C THR A 5 -24.40 -14.50 -9.92
N ALA A 6 -24.24 -15.56 -9.12
CA ALA A 6 -23.20 -15.61 -8.10
C ALA A 6 -21.84 -15.23 -8.72
N HIS A 7 -21.05 -14.43 -8.00
CA HIS A 7 -19.71 -14.02 -8.44
C HIS A 7 -18.91 -15.23 -8.94
N PRO A 8 -18.22 -15.16 -10.09
CA PRO A 8 -17.58 -16.33 -10.71
C PRO A 8 -16.54 -17.00 -9.79
N TYR A 9 -15.97 -16.24 -8.85
CA TYR A 9 -14.96 -16.76 -7.92
C TYR A 9 -15.53 -17.24 -6.58
N ALA A 10 -16.83 -17.08 -6.32
CA ALA A 10 -17.41 -17.26 -4.99
C ALA A 10 -17.12 -18.65 -4.39
N SER A 11 -17.05 -19.69 -5.21
CA SER A 11 -16.85 -21.08 -4.76
C SER A 11 -15.44 -21.39 -4.24
N PHE A 12 -14.43 -20.57 -4.56
CA PHE A 12 -13.04 -20.88 -4.23
C PHE A 12 -12.22 -19.69 -3.72
N VAL A 13 -12.69 -18.44 -3.90
CA VAL A 13 -11.91 -17.25 -3.59
C VAL A 13 -11.35 -17.26 -2.17
N HIS A 14 -12.09 -17.79 -1.19
CA HIS A 14 -11.66 -17.90 0.21
C HIS A 14 -10.41 -18.77 0.43
N LYS A 15 -9.98 -19.55 -0.56
CA LYS A 15 -8.79 -20.42 -0.51
C LYS A 15 -7.50 -19.69 -0.89
N VAL A 16 -7.60 -18.55 -1.58
CA VAL A 16 -6.43 -17.74 -1.97
C VAL A 16 -5.96 -16.88 -0.78
N GLN A 17 -4.71 -16.44 -0.80
CA GLN A 17 -4.06 -15.77 0.33
C GLN A 17 -4.74 -14.44 0.73
N LYS A 18 -5.16 -13.63 -0.25
CA LYS A 18 -5.84 -12.33 -0.03
C LYS A 18 -7.13 -12.23 -0.86
N PRO A 19 -8.22 -12.87 -0.45
CA PRO A 19 -9.45 -12.97 -1.23
C PRO A 19 -10.15 -11.63 -1.49
N ALA A 20 -10.05 -10.69 -0.55
CA ALA A 20 -10.69 -9.38 -0.67
C ALA A 20 -10.21 -8.55 -1.88
N ARG A 21 -9.07 -8.91 -2.49
CA ARG A 21 -8.55 -8.24 -3.71
C ARG A 21 -9.46 -8.40 -4.93
N TYR A 22 -10.37 -9.38 -4.93
CA TYR A 22 -11.01 -9.87 -6.16
C TYR A 22 -12.52 -9.71 -6.22
N MET A 23 -13.14 -9.05 -5.22
CA MET A 23 -14.60 -9.15 -5.01
C MET A 23 -15.35 -7.81 -5.05
N GLY A 24 -14.63 -6.68 -5.08
CA GLY A 24 -15.21 -5.35 -4.95
C GLY A 24 -16.02 -5.18 -3.66
N GLY A 25 -17.04 -4.33 -3.69
CA GLY A 25 -17.89 -3.98 -2.55
C GLY A 25 -17.27 -2.93 -1.62
N GLU A 26 -16.27 -2.21 -2.10
CA GLU A 26 -15.63 -1.12 -1.36
C GLU A 26 -16.61 0.04 -1.16
N PHE A 27 -16.45 0.79 -0.07
CA PHE A 27 -17.21 2.02 0.10
C PHE A 27 -16.73 3.07 -0.90
N GLY A 28 -17.67 3.77 -1.57
CA GLY A 28 -17.33 4.76 -2.60
C GLY A 28 -17.05 4.16 -3.98
N GLU A 29 -17.17 2.84 -4.13
CA GLU A 29 -17.22 2.17 -5.43
C GLU A 29 -18.36 2.72 -6.28
N ARG A 30 -18.10 3.00 -7.56
CA ARG A 30 -19.08 3.48 -8.53
C ARG A 30 -19.46 2.38 -9.51
N ALA A 31 -20.59 1.74 -9.25
CA ALA A 31 -21.21 0.79 -10.17
C ALA A 31 -22.34 1.47 -10.95
N LYS A 32 -22.14 1.68 -12.25
CA LYS A 32 -23.17 2.19 -13.17
C LYS A 32 -23.83 1.05 -13.93
N GLU A 33 -25.10 1.24 -14.29
CA GLU A 33 -25.80 0.30 -15.18
C GLU A 33 -25.19 0.32 -16.59
N TRP A 34 -24.75 -0.84 -17.08
CA TRP A 34 -24.09 -0.98 -18.40
C TRP A 34 -24.96 -0.58 -19.59
N SER A 35 -26.28 -0.62 -19.42
CA SER A 35 -27.26 -0.20 -20.42
C SER A 35 -27.52 1.31 -20.44
N ALA A 36 -27.09 2.03 -19.39
CA ALA A 36 -27.30 3.46 -19.24
C ALA A 36 -26.14 4.32 -19.79
N VAL A 37 -25.07 3.70 -20.26
CA VAL A 37 -23.87 4.37 -20.79
C VAL A 37 -23.60 3.97 -22.22
N LYS A 38 -22.86 4.80 -22.95
CA LYS A 38 -22.44 4.52 -24.34
C LYS A 38 -21.17 3.70 -24.41
N ALA A 39 -20.16 4.02 -23.59
CA ALA A 39 -18.86 3.34 -23.59
C ALA A 39 -18.49 2.77 -22.21
N ARG A 40 -17.98 1.54 -22.22
CA ARG A 40 -17.59 0.76 -21.04
C ARG A 40 -16.08 0.59 -21.03
N VAL A 41 -15.44 1.13 -20.00
CA VAL A 41 -13.99 1.12 -19.85
C VAL A 41 -13.59 0.24 -18.66
N CYS A 42 -12.70 -0.71 -18.88
CA CYS A 42 -11.99 -1.40 -17.81
C CYS A 42 -10.63 -0.75 -17.63
N LEU A 43 -10.41 -0.10 -16.49
CA LEU A 43 -9.10 0.36 -16.06
C LEU A 43 -8.35 -0.83 -15.44
N ALA A 44 -7.38 -1.35 -16.15
CA ALA A 44 -6.54 -2.48 -15.76
C ALA A 44 -5.20 -1.97 -15.20
N PHE A 45 -4.89 -2.33 -13.96
CA PHE A 45 -3.58 -2.05 -13.37
C PHE A 45 -2.70 -3.31 -13.45
N PRO A 46 -1.53 -3.29 -14.12
CA PRO A 46 -0.71 -4.48 -14.37
C PRO A 46 0.13 -4.90 -13.16
N ASP A 47 -0.46 -4.83 -11.97
CA ASP A 47 0.10 -5.30 -10.70
C ASP A 47 -1.05 -5.57 -9.72
N VAL A 48 -0.71 -6.07 -8.53
CA VAL A 48 -1.68 -6.40 -7.50
C VAL A 48 -2.48 -5.19 -7.03
N TYR A 49 -3.70 -5.46 -6.56
CA TYR A 49 -4.63 -4.49 -5.98
C TYR A 49 -3.97 -3.51 -4.99
N ASP A 50 -3.14 -4.01 -4.08
CA ASP A 50 -2.53 -3.25 -2.98
C ASP A 50 -1.66 -2.08 -3.52
N ILE A 51 -1.00 -2.30 -4.66
CA ILE A 51 -0.21 -1.28 -5.38
C ILE A 51 -1.13 -0.36 -6.15
N GLY A 52 -2.01 -0.92 -6.99
CA GLY A 52 -2.82 -0.12 -7.90
C GLY A 52 -3.83 0.79 -7.18
N MET A 53 -4.34 0.40 -6.01
CA MET A 53 -5.18 1.27 -5.17
C MET A 53 -4.46 2.50 -4.60
N SER A 54 -3.14 2.45 -4.51
CA SER A 54 -2.32 3.59 -4.07
C SER A 54 -2.01 4.56 -5.22
N HIS A 55 -2.29 4.19 -6.48
CA HIS A 55 -1.84 4.91 -7.66
C HIS A 55 -2.73 6.11 -8.02
N LEU A 56 -2.14 7.32 -8.03
CA LEU A 56 -2.89 8.58 -8.15
C LEU A 56 -3.53 8.77 -9.53
N GLY A 57 -2.77 8.52 -10.61
CA GLY A 57 -3.31 8.62 -11.97
C GLY A 57 -4.47 7.64 -12.20
N PHE A 58 -4.50 6.52 -11.47
CA PHE A 58 -5.56 5.52 -11.66
C PHE A 58 -6.87 6.03 -11.03
N LYS A 59 -6.77 6.72 -9.89
CA LYS A 59 -7.90 7.40 -9.23
C LYS A 59 -8.44 8.56 -10.06
N ILE A 60 -7.55 9.36 -10.65
CA ILE A 60 -7.93 10.49 -11.53
C ILE A 60 -8.75 9.96 -12.72
N LEU A 61 -8.23 8.94 -13.42
CA LEU A 61 -8.92 8.33 -14.56
C LEU A 61 -10.26 7.69 -14.17
N TYR A 62 -10.31 6.97 -13.04
CA TYR A 62 -11.54 6.38 -12.54
C TYR A 62 -12.62 7.43 -12.27
N LYS A 63 -12.23 8.57 -11.67
CA LYS A 63 -13.14 9.69 -11.42
C LYS A 63 -13.62 10.32 -12.72
N ILE A 64 -12.71 10.69 -13.62
CA ILE A 64 -13.04 11.40 -14.87
C ILE A 64 -14.02 10.57 -15.72
N LEU A 65 -13.74 9.29 -15.92
CA LEU A 65 -14.60 8.39 -16.69
C LEU A 65 -15.94 8.11 -15.99
N ASN A 66 -15.99 8.07 -14.65
CA ASN A 66 -17.25 7.86 -13.94
C ASN A 66 -18.05 9.15 -13.67
N ASP A 67 -17.45 10.33 -13.76
CA ASP A 67 -18.19 11.60 -13.64
C ASP A 67 -18.85 11.97 -14.98
N HIS A 68 -18.34 11.48 -16.11
CA HIS A 68 -19.01 11.65 -17.40
C HIS A 68 -20.25 10.73 -17.52
N PRO A 69 -21.42 11.24 -17.95
CA PRO A 69 -22.68 10.48 -17.92
C PRO A 69 -22.71 9.30 -18.89
N ASP A 70 -22.08 9.43 -20.06
CA ASP A 70 -22.12 8.41 -21.12
C ASP A 70 -21.04 7.32 -20.98
N THR A 71 -20.26 7.32 -19.90
CA THR A 71 -19.18 6.35 -19.69
C THR A 71 -19.31 5.68 -18.32
N LEU A 72 -18.86 4.43 -18.23
CA LEU A 72 -18.53 3.78 -16.96
C LEU A 72 -17.07 3.35 -16.97
N ALA A 73 -16.44 3.41 -15.81
CA ALA A 73 -15.11 2.86 -15.58
C ALA A 73 -15.13 1.87 -14.42
N GLU A 74 -14.67 0.65 -14.68
CA GLU A 74 -14.50 -0.41 -13.68
C GLU A 74 -13.02 -0.79 -13.59
N ARG A 75 -12.62 -1.42 -12.48
CA ARG A 75 -11.23 -1.69 -12.14
C ARG A 75 -10.91 -3.17 -12.24
N ALA A 76 -9.74 -3.48 -12.77
CA ALA A 76 -9.15 -4.82 -12.73
C ALA A 76 -7.67 -4.73 -12.35
N TYR A 77 -7.16 -5.78 -11.71
CA TYR A 77 -5.77 -5.88 -11.24
C TYR A 77 -5.19 -7.22 -11.67
N ALA A 78 -3.87 -7.29 -11.80
CA ALA A 78 -3.21 -8.57 -12.07
C ALA A 78 -3.48 -9.53 -10.90
N PRO A 79 -4.03 -10.74 -11.14
CA PRO A 79 -4.26 -11.70 -10.07
C PRO A 79 -2.92 -12.22 -9.54
N TRP A 80 -2.81 -12.35 -8.23
CA TRP A 80 -1.62 -12.97 -7.63
C TRP A 80 -1.49 -14.44 -8.07
N VAL A 81 -0.30 -15.02 -7.96
CA VAL A 81 0.03 -16.33 -8.56
C VAL A 81 -0.87 -17.48 -8.12
N ASP A 82 -1.39 -17.44 -6.88
CA ASP A 82 -2.35 -18.42 -6.36
C ASP A 82 -3.74 -18.26 -6.99
N MET A 83 -4.21 -17.03 -7.16
CA MET A 83 -5.44 -16.71 -7.86
C MET A 83 -5.34 -17.00 -9.36
N GLU A 84 -4.22 -16.67 -10.01
CA GLU A 84 -3.97 -17.04 -11.41
C GLU A 84 -4.07 -18.55 -11.59
N HIS A 85 -3.47 -19.34 -10.70
CA HIS A 85 -3.53 -20.80 -10.73
C HIS A 85 -4.98 -21.31 -10.71
N GLU A 86 -5.78 -20.85 -9.76
CA GLU A 86 -7.19 -21.23 -9.63
C GLU A 86 -8.03 -20.83 -10.86
N LEU A 87 -7.80 -19.63 -11.41
CA LEU A 87 -8.48 -19.17 -12.62
C LEU A 87 -8.18 -20.07 -13.81
N ARG A 88 -6.91 -20.43 -13.99
CA ARG A 88 -6.47 -21.30 -15.10
C ARG A 88 -7.02 -22.73 -14.94
N GLU A 89 -6.91 -23.31 -13.75
CA GLU A 89 -7.40 -24.66 -13.47
C GLU A 89 -8.91 -24.77 -13.74
N ARG A 90 -9.67 -23.75 -13.30
CA ARG A 90 -11.13 -23.70 -13.44
C ARG A 90 -11.60 -23.14 -14.78
N LYS A 91 -10.67 -22.67 -15.63
CA LYS A 91 -10.96 -22.00 -16.91
C LYS A 91 -11.92 -20.81 -16.76
N LEU A 92 -11.71 -20.03 -15.70
CA LEU A 92 -12.49 -18.83 -15.40
C LEU A 92 -11.76 -17.58 -15.89
N PRO A 93 -12.49 -16.58 -16.40
CA PRO A 93 -11.89 -15.35 -16.88
C PRO A 93 -11.47 -14.45 -15.71
N LEU A 94 -10.50 -13.56 -15.97
CA LEU A 94 -10.28 -12.38 -15.15
C LEU A 94 -11.46 -11.42 -15.34
N VAL A 95 -11.98 -10.89 -14.24
CA VAL A 95 -13.15 -9.99 -14.21
C VAL A 95 -12.85 -8.68 -13.49
N ALA A 96 -13.63 -7.64 -13.82
CA ALA A 96 -13.61 -6.36 -13.13
C ALA A 96 -14.26 -6.43 -11.73
N LEU A 97 -13.83 -5.58 -10.79
CA LEU A 97 -14.28 -5.61 -9.39
C LEU A 97 -15.74 -5.22 -9.22
N GLU A 98 -16.20 -4.20 -9.94
CA GLU A 98 -17.53 -3.60 -9.77
C GLU A 98 -18.65 -4.53 -10.25
N SER A 99 -18.53 -5.06 -11.46
CA SER A 99 -19.59 -5.87 -12.09
C SER A 99 -19.30 -7.37 -12.15
N ALA A 100 -18.08 -7.80 -11.82
CA ALA A 100 -17.60 -9.16 -12.05
C ALA A 100 -17.72 -9.62 -13.51
N ARG A 101 -17.65 -8.68 -14.47
CA ARG A 101 -17.66 -9.00 -15.89
C ARG A 101 -16.24 -9.25 -16.45
N PRO A 102 -16.09 -10.23 -17.36
CA PRO A 102 -14.84 -10.48 -18.06
C PRO A 102 -14.31 -9.24 -18.80
N LEU A 103 -12.98 -9.09 -18.87
CA LEU A 103 -12.34 -7.95 -19.56
C LEU A 103 -12.73 -7.85 -21.05
N ARG A 104 -12.91 -8.99 -21.74
CA ARG A 104 -13.35 -9.01 -23.15
C ARG A 104 -14.75 -8.40 -23.40
N ASP A 105 -15.57 -8.25 -22.36
CA ASP A 105 -16.94 -7.72 -22.50
C ASP A 105 -16.95 -6.17 -22.57
N PHE A 106 -15.83 -5.51 -22.26
CA PHE A 106 -15.70 -4.06 -22.29
C PHE A 106 -15.46 -3.53 -23.71
N ASP A 107 -15.69 -2.24 -23.92
CA ASP A 107 -15.39 -1.59 -25.20
C ASP A 107 -13.92 -1.20 -25.29
N VAL A 108 -13.35 -0.83 -24.13
CA VAL A 108 -11.95 -0.42 -23.95
C VAL A 108 -11.37 -1.05 -22.70
N VAL A 109 -10.16 -1.60 -22.80
CA VAL A 109 -9.33 -2.04 -21.66
C VAL A 109 -8.07 -1.19 -21.62
N GLY A 110 -7.93 -0.38 -20.57
CA GLY A 110 -6.85 0.59 -20.42
C GLY A 110 -5.80 0.15 -19.40
N PHE A 111 -4.54 0.02 -19.81
CA PHE A 111 -3.41 -0.34 -18.95
C PHE A 111 -2.58 0.87 -18.50
N SER A 112 -2.17 0.88 -17.23
CA SER A 112 -1.26 1.90 -16.69
C SER A 112 0.20 1.41 -16.67
N LEU A 113 1.03 1.93 -17.58
CA LEU A 113 2.44 1.61 -17.73
C LEU A 113 3.29 2.47 -16.79
N GLN A 114 3.55 1.94 -15.59
CA GLN A 114 4.34 2.63 -14.57
C GLN A 114 5.86 2.40 -14.72
N PHE A 115 6.24 1.18 -15.02
CA PHE A 115 7.60 0.71 -15.25
C PHE A 115 7.55 -0.63 -16.02
N GLU A 116 8.68 -1.04 -16.58
CA GLU A 116 8.76 -2.05 -17.64
C GLU A 116 8.61 -3.49 -17.15
N LEU A 117 8.93 -3.78 -15.89
CA LEU A 117 8.86 -5.14 -15.33
C LEU A 117 7.42 -5.63 -15.08
N THR A 118 6.41 -4.85 -15.51
CA THR A 118 4.99 -5.23 -15.45
C THR A 118 4.46 -5.79 -16.77
N TYR A 119 5.30 -5.87 -17.82
CA TYR A 119 4.86 -6.30 -19.15
C TYR A 119 4.26 -7.70 -19.18
N THR A 120 4.83 -8.67 -18.46
CA THR A 120 4.26 -10.03 -18.37
C THR A 120 2.90 -10.05 -17.65
N ASN A 121 2.67 -9.15 -16.71
CA ASN A 121 1.38 -9.01 -16.04
C ASN A 121 0.30 -8.50 -17.01
N ILE A 122 0.65 -7.61 -17.96
CA ILE A 122 -0.28 -7.19 -19.02
C ILE A 122 -0.71 -8.39 -19.85
N LEU A 123 0.23 -9.21 -20.30
CA LEU A 123 -0.05 -10.43 -21.07
C LEU A 123 -0.91 -11.41 -20.26
N THR A 124 -0.66 -11.53 -18.95
CA THR A 124 -1.46 -12.35 -18.03
C THR A 124 -2.92 -11.89 -17.99
N MET A 125 -3.12 -10.57 -17.89
CA MET A 125 -4.46 -9.98 -17.82
C MET A 125 -5.21 -10.07 -19.16
N LEU A 126 -4.51 -9.95 -20.30
CA LEU A 126 -5.10 -10.15 -21.62
C LEU A 126 -5.56 -11.60 -21.79
N ASP A 127 -4.67 -12.56 -21.50
CA ASP A 127 -4.94 -13.99 -21.62
C ASP A 127 -6.11 -14.43 -20.72
N LEU A 128 -6.05 -14.14 -19.42
CA LEU A 128 -7.14 -14.45 -18.49
C LEU A 128 -8.40 -13.64 -18.80
N GLY A 129 -8.26 -12.43 -19.33
CA GLY A 129 -9.38 -11.59 -19.77
C GLY A 129 -10.11 -12.11 -21.01
N GLY A 130 -9.55 -13.11 -21.69
CA GLY A 130 -10.07 -13.66 -22.94
C GLY A 130 -9.89 -12.72 -24.13
N ILE A 131 -8.82 -11.92 -24.13
CA ILE A 131 -8.46 -10.96 -25.19
C ILE A 131 -7.21 -11.49 -25.91
N PRO A 132 -7.17 -11.52 -27.25
CA PRO A 132 -5.97 -11.92 -27.98
C PRO A 132 -4.74 -11.10 -27.56
N LEU A 133 -3.62 -11.80 -27.32
CA LEU A 133 -2.39 -11.19 -26.83
C LEU A 133 -1.88 -10.12 -27.79
N ARG A 134 -1.75 -10.45 -29.08
CA ARG A 134 -1.25 -9.53 -30.09
C ARG A 134 -2.37 -8.67 -30.64
N SER A 135 -2.06 -7.41 -30.91
CA SER A 135 -3.00 -6.46 -31.53
C SER A 135 -3.46 -6.94 -32.91
N GLU A 136 -2.58 -7.61 -33.68
CA GLU A 136 -2.90 -8.13 -35.01
C GLU A 136 -3.93 -9.26 -35.01
N ASP A 137 -4.05 -10.01 -33.90
CA ASP A 137 -4.98 -11.13 -33.76
C ASP A 137 -6.38 -10.70 -33.29
N ARG A 138 -6.59 -9.40 -33.03
CA ARG A 138 -7.87 -8.87 -32.52
C ARG A 138 -8.86 -8.61 -33.64
N GLY A 139 -10.05 -9.19 -33.50
CA GLY A 139 -11.17 -9.03 -34.41
C GLY A 139 -12.01 -7.78 -34.14
N GLU A 140 -13.12 -7.67 -34.88
CA GLU A 140 -14.05 -6.52 -34.80
C GLU A 140 -14.74 -6.38 -33.44
N ALA A 141 -14.97 -7.52 -32.76
CA ALA A 141 -15.67 -7.60 -31.48
C ALA A 141 -14.76 -7.41 -30.27
N ASP A 142 -13.44 -7.58 -30.42
CA ASP A 142 -12.49 -7.44 -29.32
C ASP A 142 -12.38 -5.98 -28.85
N PRO A 143 -12.14 -5.75 -27.54
CA PRO A 143 -11.96 -4.40 -27.01
C PRO A 143 -10.80 -3.64 -27.68
N LEU A 144 -10.81 -2.32 -27.55
CA LEU A 144 -9.60 -1.52 -27.71
C LEU A 144 -8.70 -1.74 -26.50
N VAL A 145 -7.51 -2.29 -26.70
CA VAL A 145 -6.47 -2.33 -25.68
C VAL A 145 -5.64 -1.06 -25.79
N ILE A 146 -5.81 -0.15 -24.85
CA ILE A 146 -5.08 1.12 -24.77
C ILE A 146 -4.12 1.12 -23.59
N ALA A 147 -3.01 1.83 -23.68
CA ALA A 147 -2.08 2.01 -22.57
C ALA A 147 -1.72 3.48 -22.36
N GLY A 148 -1.37 3.86 -21.13
CA GLY A 148 -0.91 5.21 -20.79
C GLY A 148 -0.04 5.20 -19.53
N GLY A 149 0.43 6.35 -19.08
CA GLY A 149 1.35 6.48 -17.93
C GLY A 149 2.78 6.84 -18.35
N PRO A 150 3.72 6.98 -17.39
CA PRO A 150 5.08 7.44 -17.67
C PRO A 150 5.82 6.68 -18.77
N VAL A 151 5.69 5.34 -18.79
CA VAL A 151 6.36 4.46 -19.75
C VAL A 151 5.75 4.52 -21.15
N ALA A 152 4.55 5.09 -21.29
CA ALA A 152 3.94 5.33 -22.60
C ALA A 152 4.85 6.16 -23.53
N THR A 153 5.79 6.94 -22.98
CA THR A 153 6.78 7.72 -23.74
C THR A 153 7.84 6.90 -24.49
N HIS A 154 7.91 5.58 -24.27
CA HIS A 154 8.83 4.66 -24.93
C HIS A 154 8.21 3.25 -25.05
N PRO A 155 7.08 3.10 -25.76
CA PRO A 155 6.23 1.91 -25.68
C PRO A 155 6.66 0.79 -26.63
N GLU A 156 7.70 0.99 -27.43
CA GLU A 156 8.08 0.08 -28.50
C GLU A 156 8.23 -1.40 -28.07
N PRO A 157 8.84 -1.73 -26.92
CA PRO A 157 8.94 -3.13 -26.47
C PRO A 157 7.60 -3.85 -26.31
N ILE A 158 6.53 -3.13 -25.93
CA ILE A 158 5.19 -3.71 -25.69
C ILE A 158 4.22 -3.45 -26.87
N SER A 159 4.68 -2.81 -27.94
CA SER A 159 3.83 -2.31 -29.02
C SER A 159 3.04 -3.39 -29.77
N ASP A 160 3.53 -4.62 -29.83
CA ASP A 160 2.83 -5.74 -30.48
C ASP A 160 1.56 -6.16 -29.71
N PHE A 161 1.43 -5.79 -28.43
CA PHE A 161 0.32 -6.19 -27.55
C PHE A 161 -0.68 -5.06 -27.28
N ILE A 162 -0.41 -3.83 -27.71
CA ILE A 162 -1.24 -2.66 -27.41
C ILE A 162 -1.76 -2.05 -28.73
N ASP A 163 -3.07 -1.80 -28.80
CA ASP A 163 -3.66 -1.20 -30.01
C ASP A 163 -3.33 0.31 -30.09
N ALA A 164 -3.43 1.01 -28.97
CA ALA A 164 -3.18 2.46 -28.91
C ALA A 164 -2.46 2.84 -27.61
N VAL A 165 -1.63 3.87 -27.68
CA VAL A 165 -0.87 4.40 -26.54
C VAL A 165 -1.19 5.88 -26.40
N LEU A 166 -1.68 6.28 -25.23
CA LEU A 166 -1.95 7.66 -24.88
C LEU A 166 -0.74 8.25 -24.16
N ILE A 167 -0.11 9.22 -24.82
CA ILE A 167 1.14 9.85 -24.37
C ILE A 167 0.80 11.11 -23.57
N GLY A 168 1.39 11.25 -22.38
CA GLY A 168 1.28 12.47 -21.56
C GLY A 168 0.17 12.43 -20.52
N ASP A 169 -0.45 13.59 -20.29
CA ASP A 169 -1.50 13.76 -19.29
C ASP A 169 -2.81 13.06 -19.73
N GLY A 170 -3.46 12.40 -18.77
CA GLY A 170 -4.61 11.53 -19.02
C GLY A 170 -5.98 12.16 -18.74
N GLU A 171 -6.05 13.44 -18.41
CA GLU A 171 -7.30 14.04 -17.97
C GLU A 171 -8.31 14.29 -19.11
N GLU A 172 -7.86 14.62 -20.32
CA GLU A 172 -8.75 15.07 -21.40
C GLU A 172 -9.15 13.93 -22.36
N ARG A 173 -8.17 13.15 -22.82
CA ARG A 173 -8.32 12.23 -23.95
C ARG A 173 -9.00 10.89 -23.68
N PRO A 174 -8.89 10.24 -22.51
CA PRO A 174 -9.44 8.89 -22.33
C PRO A 174 -10.94 8.78 -22.59
N THR A 175 -11.73 9.76 -22.13
CA THR A 175 -13.18 9.80 -22.36
C THR A 175 -13.50 9.97 -23.85
N GLU A 176 -12.81 10.89 -24.54
CA GLU A 176 -12.96 11.13 -25.97
C GLU A 176 -12.64 9.89 -26.80
N VAL A 177 -11.50 9.22 -26.52
CA VAL A 177 -11.10 7.99 -27.19
C VAL A 177 -12.13 6.88 -26.97
N ALA A 178 -12.60 6.70 -25.73
CA ALA A 178 -13.55 5.64 -25.40
C ALA A 178 -14.91 5.82 -26.11
N LEU A 179 -15.42 7.06 -26.14
CA LEU A 179 -16.66 7.39 -26.85
C LEU A 179 -16.49 7.22 -28.35
N LEU A 180 -15.45 7.82 -28.95
CA LEU A 180 -15.20 7.73 -30.39
C LEU A 180 -15.05 6.27 -30.85
N TRP A 181 -14.26 5.47 -30.14
CA TRP A 181 -14.07 4.06 -30.46
C TRP A 181 -15.40 3.29 -30.46
N THR A 182 -16.21 3.52 -29.43
CA THR A 182 -17.47 2.79 -29.23
C THR A 182 -18.55 3.23 -30.23
N GLU A 183 -18.63 4.53 -30.51
CA GLU A 183 -19.53 5.09 -31.52
C GLU A 183 -19.23 4.52 -32.91
N LEU A 184 -17.95 4.51 -33.32
CA LEU A 184 -17.55 3.96 -34.61
C LEU A 184 -17.81 2.45 -34.69
N ARG A 185 -17.58 1.70 -33.61
CA ARG A 185 -17.89 0.26 -33.56
C ARG A 185 -19.40 0.02 -33.77
N ASN A 186 -20.23 0.77 -33.07
CA ASN A 186 -21.68 0.64 -33.16
C ASN A 186 -22.22 1.08 -34.54
N ALA A 187 -21.51 1.97 -35.23
CA ALA A 187 -21.79 2.35 -36.62
C ALA A 187 -21.29 1.32 -37.66
N GLY A 188 -20.66 0.22 -37.23
CA GLY A 188 -20.17 -0.83 -38.12
C GLY A 188 -18.87 -0.47 -38.87
N VAL A 189 -18.12 0.53 -38.40
CA VAL A 189 -16.84 0.93 -39.01
C VAL A 189 -15.78 -0.15 -38.74
N PRO A 190 -15.06 -0.64 -39.77
CA PRO A 190 -14.03 -1.66 -39.60
C PRO A 190 -12.94 -1.25 -38.61
N ARG A 191 -12.42 -2.20 -37.82
CA ARG A 191 -11.40 -1.97 -36.78
C ARG A 191 -10.21 -1.16 -37.29
N ALA A 192 -9.70 -1.51 -38.47
CA ALA A 192 -8.56 -0.82 -39.08
C ALA A 192 -8.83 0.69 -39.28
N GLU A 193 -10.03 1.04 -39.75
CA GLU A 193 -10.42 2.44 -39.91
C GLU A 193 -10.64 3.11 -38.54
N ARG A 194 -11.24 2.42 -37.57
CA ARG A 194 -11.38 2.93 -36.19
C ARG A 194 -10.04 3.31 -35.57
N LEU A 195 -9.02 2.47 -35.75
CA LEU A 195 -7.66 2.73 -35.29
C LEU A 195 -7.06 3.98 -35.94
N VAL A 196 -7.26 4.18 -37.24
CA VAL A 196 -6.83 5.40 -37.93
C VAL A 196 -7.53 6.63 -37.36
N ARG A 197 -8.84 6.54 -37.08
CA ARG A 197 -9.63 7.67 -36.57
C ARG A 197 -9.23 8.09 -35.16
N ILE A 198 -8.93 7.16 -34.26
CA ILE A 198 -8.41 7.51 -32.93
C ILE A 198 -6.97 8.02 -33.00
N ALA A 199 -6.14 7.55 -33.96
CA ALA A 199 -4.76 8.01 -34.14
C ALA A 199 -4.68 9.46 -34.67
N MET A 200 -5.78 10.02 -35.17
CA MET A 200 -5.87 11.44 -35.53
C MET A 200 -6.03 12.36 -34.31
N LEU A 201 -6.37 11.80 -33.14
CA LEU A 201 -6.41 12.56 -31.89
C LEU A 201 -4.98 12.84 -31.40
N GLU A 202 -4.77 14.04 -30.88
CA GLU A 202 -3.46 14.44 -30.37
C GLU A 202 -3.01 13.52 -29.21
N GLY A 203 -1.72 13.18 -29.22
CA GLY A 203 -1.11 12.30 -28.22
C GLY A 203 -1.57 10.84 -28.23
N VAL A 204 -2.28 10.40 -29.27
CA VAL A 204 -2.61 8.97 -29.48
C VAL A 204 -1.65 8.38 -30.50
N TYR A 205 -0.84 7.41 -30.07
CA TYR A 205 0.04 6.63 -30.92
C TYR A 205 -0.55 5.23 -31.17
N VAL A 206 -0.71 4.83 -32.42
CA VAL A 206 -1.19 3.49 -32.80
C VAL A 206 -0.07 2.74 -33.52
N PRO A 207 0.63 1.79 -32.84
CA PRO A 207 1.88 1.23 -33.37
C PRO A 207 1.76 0.51 -34.71
N SER A 208 0.61 -0.11 -34.97
CA SER A 208 0.34 -0.85 -36.22
C SER A 208 0.27 0.04 -37.45
N LEU A 209 0.05 1.36 -37.27
CA LEU A 209 -0.05 2.34 -38.35
C LEU A 209 1.29 2.96 -38.76
N TYR A 210 2.42 2.47 -38.22
CA TYR A 210 3.76 2.99 -38.53
C TYR A 210 4.68 1.90 -39.04
N ASN A 211 5.56 2.26 -39.98
CA ASN A 211 6.63 1.40 -40.47
C ASN A 211 7.85 1.48 -39.55
N VAL A 212 8.58 0.38 -39.43
CA VAL A 212 9.81 0.27 -38.63
C VAL A 212 10.98 -0.05 -39.56
N THR A 213 12.14 0.57 -39.29
CA THR A 213 13.39 0.37 -40.03
C THR A 213 14.53 0.05 -39.06
N ILE A 214 15.59 -0.61 -39.51
CA ILE A 214 16.79 -0.81 -38.69
C ILE A 214 17.71 0.41 -38.83
N GLU A 215 18.09 1.00 -37.70
CA GLU A 215 19.06 2.06 -37.63
C GLU A 215 20.48 1.49 -37.74
N ALA A 216 21.26 2.01 -38.69
CA ALA A 216 22.55 1.40 -39.07
C ALA A 216 23.58 1.46 -37.94
N ASP A 217 23.63 2.56 -37.19
CA ASP A 217 24.65 2.80 -36.17
C ASP A 217 24.46 1.96 -34.90
N THR A 218 23.22 1.59 -34.58
CA THR A 218 22.85 0.92 -33.32
C THR A 218 22.29 -0.47 -33.54
N GLY A 219 21.81 -0.77 -34.75
CA GLY A 219 21.02 -1.94 -35.04
C GLY A 219 19.62 -1.91 -34.43
N PHE A 220 19.16 -0.77 -33.89
CA PHE A 220 17.82 -0.64 -33.30
C PHE A 220 16.72 -0.64 -34.36
N ALA A 221 15.59 -1.24 -34.02
CA ALA A 221 14.35 -1.07 -34.77
C ALA A 221 13.71 0.28 -34.38
N VAL A 222 13.65 1.22 -35.32
CA VAL A 222 13.16 2.59 -35.09
C VAL A 222 11.93 2.90 -35.96
N VAL A 223 11.00 3.66 -35.40
CA VAL A 223 9.78 4.09 -36.10
C VAL A 223 10.14 5.09 -37.20
N ALA A 224 9.73 4.80 -38.44
CA ALA A 224 10.16 5.54 -39.62
C ALA A 224 9.11 6.54 -40.12
N ALA A 225 7.98 6.06 -40.64
CA ALA A 225 6.94 6.88 -41.24
C ALA A 225 5.55 6.24 -41.02
N PRO A 226 4.49 7.07 -40.93
CA PRO A 226 3.13 6.57 -40.88
C PRO A 226 2.76 5.86 -42.18
N LYS A 227 1.86 4.87 -42.09
CA LYS A 227 1.31 4.10 -43.22
C LYS A 227 0.13 4.80 -43.90
N HIS A 228 -0.46 5.80 -43.26
CA HIS A 228 -1.62 6.54 -43.75
C HIS A 228 -1.35 8.04 -43.82
N GLU A 229 -1.91 8.70 -44.83
CA GLU A 229 -1.88 10.16 -44.95
C GLU A 229 -2.62 10.83 -43.79
N GLY A 230 -2.12 11.99 -43.36
CA GLY A 230 -2.71 12.78 -42.27
C GLY A 230 -2.27 12.38 -40.86
N LEU A 231 -1.61 11.23 -40.68
CA LEU A 231 -1.04 10.85 -39.38
C LEU A 231 0.29 11.58 -39.12
N PRO A 232 0.55 12.02 -37.89
CA PRO A 232 1.79 12.73 -37.57
C PRO A 232 2.97 11.75 -37.57
N ARG A 233 4.13 12.19 -38.07
CA ARG A 233 5.38 11.44 -37.96
C ARG A 233 5.90 11.39 -36.52
N VAL A 234 5.70 12.47 -35.78
CA VAL A 234 6.09 12.63 -34.37
C VAL A 234 4.83 12.91 -33.56
N ILE A 235 4.60 12.08 -32.54
CA ILE A 235 3.41 12.14 -31.70
C ILE A 235 3.71 13.06 -30.55
N ARG A 236 3.05 14.23 -30.54
CA ARG A 236 3.14 15.18 -29.43
C ARG A 236 2.32 14.68 -28.26
N ARG A 237 2.90 14.67 -27.06
CA ARG A 237 2.17 14.29 -25.84
C ARG A 237 0.97 15.20 -25.57
N ASN A 238 -0.05 14.64 -24.91
CA ASN A 238 -1.09 15.41 -24.25
C ASN A 238 -0.50 16.18 -23.06
N TYR A 239 -0.91 17.44 -22.92
CA TYR A 239 -0.41 18.33 -21.89
C TYR A 239 -1.55 19.20 -21.35
N VAL A 240 -1.82 19.08 -20.05
CA VAL A 240 -2.80 19.91 -19.34
C VAL A 240 -2.10 21.14 -18.77
N PRO A 241 -2.26 22.35 -19.34
CA PRO A 241 -1.54 23.53 -18.86
C PRO A 241 -1.95 23.95 -17.45
N ASP A 242 -3.22 23.78 -17.09
CA ASP A 242 -3.80 24.16 -15.81
C ASP A 242 -4.47 22.95 -15.14
N LEU A 243 -3.83 22.43 -14.08
CA LEU A 243 -4.32 21.27 -13.34
C LEU A 243 -5.61 21.57 -12.56
N ASN A 244 -5.93 22.85 -12.31
CA ASN A 244 -7.09 23.24 -11.51
C ASN A 244 -8.41 23.02 -12.24
N LYS A 245 -8.37 22.92 -13.58
CA LYS A 245 -9.52 22.49 -14.40
C LYS A 245 -9.95 21.05 -14.11
N TYR A 246 -9.08 20.25 -13.52
CA TYR A 246 -9.32 18.86 -13.17
C TYR A 246 -9.06 18.65 -11.67
N PRO A 247 -10.04 18.99 -10.80
CA PRO A 247 -9.90 18.82 -9.36
C PRO A 247 -9.50 17.40 -8.98
N PHE A 248 -8.59 17.27 -8.01
CA PHE A 248 -8.10 15.97 -7.59
C PHE A 248 -9.22 15.15 -6.91
N PRO A 249 -9.33 13.82 -7.16
CA PRO A 249 -10.38 13.00 -6.56
C PRO A 249 -10.40 13.03 -5.03
N ASP A 250 -11.57 13.29 -4.44
CA ASP A 250 -11.82 13.29 -2.99
C ASP A 250 -12.76 12.15 -2.55
N ASP A 251 -13.18 11.31 -3.49
CA ASP A 251 -14.25 10.32 -3.35
C ASP A 251 -13.87 8.95 -3.93
N SER A 252 -12.57 8.64 -3.95
CA SER A 252 -12.08 7.33 -4.42
C SER A 252 -12.55 6.18 -3.51
N PRO A 253 -12.73 4.95 -4.06
CA PRO A 253 -13.14 3.79 -3.27
C PRO A 253 -12.19 3.47 -2.11
N VAL A 254 -12.75 3.02 -0.98
CA VAL A 254 -12.05 2.70 0.28
C VAL A 254 -12.71 1.53 1.02
N GLY A 255 -11.93 0.78 1.82
CA GLY A 255 -12.47 -0.26 2.70
C GLY A 255 -12.45 -1.69 2.15
N GLY A 256 -11.64 -1.94 1.12
CA GLY A 256 -11.15 -3.28 0.74
C GLY A 256 -9.96 -3.72 1.61
N PRO A 257 -9.04 -4.57 1.10
CA PRO A 257 -7.82 -4.91 1.82
C PRO A 257 -6.85 -3.71 1.89
N GLU A 258 -5.92 -3.76 2.86
CA GLU A 258 -4.87 -2.74 3.03
C GLU A 258 -4.09 -2.49 1.73
N ALA A 259 -4.08 -1.22 1.29
CA ALA A 259 -3.20 -0.75 0.21
C ALA A 259 -1.78 -0.47 0.75
N ILE A 260 -0.77 -0.48 -0.13
CA ILE A 260 0.63 -0.21 0.29
C ILE A 260 0.77 1.17 0.96
N PHE A 261 0.05 2.16 0.44
CA PHE A 261 -0.08 3.47 1.07
C PHE A 261 -1.55 3.70 1.44
N ASP A 262 -1.98 3.08 2.54
CA ASP A 262 -3.36 3.17 3.05
C ASP A 262 -3.65 4.51 3.76
N ARG A 263 -3.54 5.59 2.99
CA ARG A 263 -3.78 6.99 3.38
C ARG A 263 -4.34 7.78 2.19
N MET A 264 -4.99 8.90 2.45
CA MET A 264 -5.45 9.79 1.39
C MET A 264 -4.28 10.61 0.82
N SER A 265 -3.75 10.22 -0.34
CA SER A 265 -2.64 10.92 -0.99
C SER A 265 -3.13 11.89 -2.07
N ILE A 266 -2.74 13.17 -1.97
CA ILE A 266 -3.20 14.25 -2.85
C ILE A 266 -2.00 14.82 -3.63
N GLU A 267 -2.13 14.87 -4.96
CA GLU A 267 -1.15 15.51 -5.84
C GLU A 267 -1.25 17.03 -5.71
N ILE A 268 -0.21 17.71 -5.24
CA ILE A 268 -0.20 19.18 -5.11
C ILE A 268 0.44 19.90 -6.31
N ALA A 269 1.27 19.19 -7.08
CA ALA A 269 1.93 19.71 -8.27
C ALA A 269 2.39 18.55 -9.17
N ARG A 270 2.47 18.82 -10.47
CA ARG A 270 3.01 17.91 -11.50
C ARG A 270 4.24 18.51 -12.16
N GLY A 271 5.29 17.71 -12.30
CA GLY A 271 6.60 18.17 -12.80
C GLY A 271 7.57 18.55 -11.68
N CYS A 272 8.79 18.95 -12.06
CA CYS A 272 9.87 19.29 -11.12
C CYS A 272 10.78 20.38 -11.70
N THR A 273 11.25 21.29 -10.86
CA THR A 273 12.10 22.44 -11.22
C THR A 273 13.57 22.08 -11.44
N GLU A 274 14.02 20.92 -10.95
CA GLU A 274 15.43 20.70 -10.60
C GLU A 274 16.31 20.19 -11.75
N GLY A 275 15.77 19.40 -12.68
CA GLY A 275 16.49 18.99 -13.89
C GLY A 275 17.60 17.96 -13.67
N CYS A 276 17.42 17.03 -12.74
CA CYS A 276 18.35 15.92 -12.56
C CYS A 276 18.46 15.08 -13.84
N ARG A 277 19.69 14.80 -14.31
CA ARG A 277 19.97 14.25 -15.65
C ARG A 277 19.63 12.77 -15.83
N PHE A 278 19.39 12.05 -14.75
CA PHE A 278 18.89 10.67 -14.77
C PHE A 278 17.37 10.58 -14.68
N CYS A 279 16.68 11.66 -14.29
CA CYS A 279 15.29 11.60 -13.84
C CYS A 279 14.33 11.80 -15.02
N GLN A 280 13.75 10.72 -15.53
CA GLN A 280 12.75 10.76 -16.60
C GLN A 280 11.55 11.64 -16.24
N ALA A 281 10.96 11.43 -15.06
CA ALA A 281 9.85 12.23 -14.57
C ALA A 281 10.17 13.74 -14.53
N GLY A 282 11.42 14.09 -14.19
CA GLY A 282 11.91 15.47 -14.19
C GLY A 282 12.03 16.10 -15.58
N MET A 283 11.94 15.30 -16.66
CA MET A 283 11.98 15.75 -18.05
C MET A 283 10.60 15.66 -18.70
N ILE A 284 9.94 14.50 -18.65
CA ILE A 284 8.68 14.24 -19.38
C ILE A 284 7.47 14.98 -18.82
N TYR A 285 7.54 15.49 -17.59
CA TYR A 285 6.44 16.27 -16.98
C TYR A 285 6.64 17.78 -17.01
N ARG A 286 7.74 18.28 -17.59
CA ARG A 286 7.98 19.73 -17.67
C ARG A 286 6.90 20.43 -18.48
N PRO A 287 6.57 21.71 -18.18
CA PRO A 287 7.00 22.47 -17.02
C PRO A 287 6.26 22.08 -15.73
N VAL A 288 6.74 22.57 -14.59
CA VAL A 288 6.03 22.38 -13.31
C VAL A 288 4.70 23.12 -13.35
N ARG A 289 3.65 22.48 -12.84
CA ARG A 289 2.29 23.02 -12.71
C ARG A 289 1.82 22.74 -11.29
N GLU A 290 1.38 23.78 -10.60
CA GLU A 290 0.93 23.71 -9.21
C GLU A 290 -0.60 23.73 -9.16
N ARG A 291 -1.19 23.01 -8.22
CA ARG A 291 -2.62 23.15 -7.90
C ARG A 291 -2.83 24.32 -6.95
N ASP A 292 -4.04 24.86 -6.96
CA ASP A 292 -4.41 25.95 -6.09
C ASP A 292 -4.38 25.51 -4.61
N PRO A 293 -3.73 26.28 -3.71
CA PRO A 293 -3.59 25.90 -2.31
C PRO A 293 -4.92 25.85 -1.54
N GLU A 294 -5.92 26.64 -1.91
CA GLU A 294 -7.25 26.57 -1.28
C GLU A 294 -7.97 25.30 -1.72
N ASP A 295 -7.94 24.99 -3.01
CA ASP A 295 -8.51 23.75 -3.54
C ASP A 295 -7.87 22.52 -2.90
N ILE A 296 -6.56 22.55 -2.63
CA ILE A 296 -5.86 21.49 -1.88
C ILE A 296 -6.46 21.35 -0.47
N VAL A 297 -6.58 22.45 0.29
CA VAL A 297 -7.12 22.43 1.67
C VAL A 297 -8.57 21.91 1.69
N GLU A 298 -9.39 22.33 0.73
CA GLU A 298 -10.76 21.87 0.60
C GLU A 298 -10.84 20.40 0.22
N THR A 299 -10.03 19.97 -0.76
CA THR A 299 -9.96 18.58 -1.21
C THR A 299 -9.54 17.67 -0.07
N VAL A 300 -8.49 18.04 0.69
CA VAL A 300 -8.08 17.34 1.91
C VAL A 300 -9.25 17.17 2.88
N THR A 301 -9.98 18.26 3.14
CA THR A 301 -11.12 18.27 4.07
C THR A 301 -12.22 17.31 3.62
N ARG A 302 -12.69 17.45 2.38
CA ARG A 302 -13.75 16.61 1.82
C ARG A 302 -13.33 15.15 1.75
N ALA A 303 -12.08 14.91 1.36
CA ALA A 303 -11.54 13.56 1.20
C ALA A 303 -11.50 12.81 2.53
N ILE A 304 -11.09 13.44 3.63
CA ILE A 304 -11.17 12.84 4.98
C ILE A 304 -12.60 12.52 5.37
N GLN A 305 -13.53 13.47 5.20
CA GLN A 305 -14.93 13.30 5.57
C GLN A 305 -15.57 12.15 4.78
N LYS A 306 -15.35 12.10 3.46
CA LYS A 306 -15.92 11.08 2.58
C LYS A 306 -15.28 9.70 2.76
N SER A 307 -13.97 9.63 2.97
CA SER A 307 -13.25 8.35 3.05
C SER A 307 -13.23 7.75 4.47
N GLY A 308 -13.21 8.61 5.49
CA GLY A 308 -12.95 8.24 6.88
C GLY A 308 -11.47 8.04 7.22
N TYR A 309 -10.52 8.33 6.31
CA TYR A 309 -9.09 8.19 6.59
C TYR A 309 -8.63 8.99 7.82
N ASP A 310 -7.68 8.42 8.55
CA ASP A 310 -7.00 9.03 9.70
C ASP A 310 -5.60 9.56 9.34
N GLU A 311 -5.17 9.41 8.07
CA GLU A 311 -3.94 9.95 7.51
C GLU A 311 -4.15 10.54 6.10
N VAL A 312 -3.55 11.71 5.86
CA VAL A 312 -3.45 12.37 4.54
C VAL A 312 -1.99 12.54 4.18
N SER A 313 -1.64 12.47 2.89
CA SER A 313 -0.32 12.84 2.41
C SER A 313 -0.34 13.82 1.25
N LEU A 314 0.44 14.90 1.35
CA LEU A 314 0.76 15.77 0.22
C LEU A 314 1.88 15.16 -0.62
N THR A 315 1.65 15.04 -1.92
CA THR A 315 2.54 14.32 -2.83
C THR A 315 2.81 15.12 -4.11
N SER A 316 4.07 15.12 -4.55
CA SER A 316 4.51 15.57 -5.89
C SER A 316 5.91 14.98 -6.16
N LEU A 317 6.51 15.28 -7.31
CA LEU A 317 7.90 14.91 -7.59
C LEU A 317 8.91 15.66 -6.69
N SER A 318 8.54 16.84 -6.19
CA SER A 318 9.36 17.62 -5.27
C SER A 318 8.48 18.53 -4.41
N THR A 319 7.96 17.98 -3.31
CA THR A 319 6.96 18.67 -2.48
C THR A 319 7.51 19.93 -1.81
N ALA A 320 8.81 19.97 -1.51
CA ALA A 320 9.47 21.15 -0.97
C ALA A 320 9.59 22.30 -1.99
N ASP A 321 9.43 22.03 -3.28
CA ASP A 321 9.46 23.03 -4.36
C ASP A 321 8.07 23.58 -4.71
N TYR A 322 7.01 23.12 -4.05
CA TYR A 322 5.70 23.76 -4.18
C TYR A 322 5.76 25.17 -3.59
N SER A 323 5.38 26.18 -4.38
CA SER A 323 5.72 27.58 -4.13
C SER A 323 5.32 28.13 -2.76
N CYS A 324 4.25 27.60 -2.18
CA CYS A 324 3.73 28.01 -0.89
C CYS A 324 3.61 26.84 0.11
N ILE A 325 4.55 25.89 0.05
CA ILE A 325 4.51 24.66 0.87
C ILE A 325 4.44 24.92 2.38
N ALA A 326 5.19 25.91 2.89
CA ALA A 326 5.22 26.21 4.32
C ALA A 326 3.85 26.69 4.85
N PRO A 327 3.24 27.77 4.30
CA PRO A 327 1.90 28.18 4.74
C PRO A 327 0.82 27.15 4.38
N LEU A 328 0.99 26.34 3.34
CA LEU A 328 0.06 25.24 3.04
C LEU A 328 0.08 24.17 4.13
N ILE A 329 1.26 23.70 4.54
CA ILE A 329 1.42 22.71 5.63
C ILE A 329 0.80 23.25 6.92
N GLU A 330 1.01 24.53 7.25
CA GLU A 330 0.42 25.17 8.42
C GLU A 330 -1.11 25.15 8.37
N LYS A 331 -1.71 25.63 7.28
CA LYS A 331 -3.17 25.69 7.09
C LYS A 331 -3.80 24.29 7.11
N VAL A 332 -3.18 23.33 6.42
CA VAL A 332 -3.63 21.93 6.42
C VAL A 332 -3.49 21.31 7.81
N SER A 333 -2.34 21.46 8.48
CA SER A 333 -2.13 20.89 9.82
C SER A 333 -3.13 21.43 10.84
N ALA A 334 -3.42 22.74 10.82
CA ALA A 334 -4.44 23.34 11.68
C ALA A 334 -5.85 22.79 11.40
N ARG A 335 -6.17 22.50 10.13
CA ARG A 335 -7.44 21.87 9.72
C ARG A 335 -7.53 20.42 10.18
N LEU A 336 -6.44 19.66 10.05
CA LEU A 336 -6.36 18.24 10.37
C LEU A 336 -6.31 17.95 11.88
N ALA A 337 -5.70 18.84 12.67
CA ALA A 337 -5.66 18.74 14.12
C ALA A 337 -7.06 18.67 14.74
N LYS A 338 -8.02 19.44 14.18
CA LYS A 338 -9.44 19.41 14.59
C LYS A 338 -10.10 18.04 14.36
N GLU A 339 -9.70 17.36 13.29
CA GLU A 339 -10.23 16.06 12.87
C GLU A 339 -9.43 14.87 13.42
N ARG A 340 -8.35 15.14 14.17
CA ARG A 340 -7.41 14.14 14.69
C ARG A 340 -6.82 13.27 13.56
N VAL A 341 -6.43 13.90 12.46
CA VAL A 341 -5.82 13.26 11.27
C VAL A 341 -4.34 13.60 11.18
N SER A 342 -3.52 12.62 10.80
CA SER A 342 -2.08 12.83 10.55
C SER A 342 -1.82 13.39 9.14
N LEU A 343 -0.77 14.22 9.02
CA LEU A 343 -0.26 14.75 7.75
C LEU A 343 1.11 14.17 7.39
N GLY A 344 1.15 13.24 6.44
CA GLY A 344 2.37 12.82 5.79
C GLY A 344 2.80 13.81 4.70
N VAL A 345 4.11 13.98 4.49
CA VAL A 345 4.62 14.71 3.32
C VAL A 345 5.60 13.82 2.58
N SER A 346 5.24 13.47 1.35
CA SER A 346 6.02 12.55 0.50
C SER A 346 7.06 13.33 -0.32
N SER A 347 8.15 12.67 -0.73
CA SER A 347 9.18 13.23 -1.61
C SER A 347 9.77 14.56 -1.13
N LEU A 348 9.96 14.69 0.18
CA LEU A 348 10.55 15.87 0.80
C LEU A 348 12.04 15.99 0.43
N ARG A 349 12.37 16.91 -0.48
CA ARG A 349 13.72 17.51 -0.52
C ARG A 349 13.83 18.46 0.66
N ALA A 350 14.00 17.93 1.87
CA ALA A 350 14.02 18.76 3.07
C ALA A 350 15.24 19.69 3.20
N TYR A 351 16.11 19.71 2.17
CA TYR A 351 17.13 20.73 1.96
C TYR A 351 16.44 22.11 1.87
N GLY A 352 16.83 23.04 2.72
CA GLY A 352 16.30 24.41 2.68
C GLY A 352 14.90 24.61 3.26
N LEU A 353 14.23 23.57 3.78
CA LEU A 353 13.01 23.79 4.57
C LEU A 353 13.33 24.60 5.83
N SER A 354 12.39 25.48 6.18
CA SER A 354 12.49 26.27 7.40
C SER A 354 12.38 25.38 8.63
N GLU A 355 12.95 25.87 9.73
CA GLU A 355 12.87 25.23 11.04
C GLU A 355 11.43 24.93 11.46
N ASN A 356 10.53 25.88 11.24
CA ASN A 356 9.10 25.77 11.59
C ASN A 356 8.41 24.63 10.81
N VAL A 357 8.73 24.44 9.53
CA VAL A 357 8.13 23.36 8.72
C VAL A 357 8.62 21.99 9.18
N LEU A 358 9.89 21.88 9.57
CA LEU A 358 10.39 20.65 10.19
C LEU A 358 9.66 20.38 11.50
N ASP A 359 9.48 21.38 12.35
CA ASP A 359 8.75 21.23 13.61
C ASP A 359 7.29 20.77 13.37
N ASP A 360 6.59 21.35 12.38
CA ASP A 360 5.25 20.93 11.99
C ASP A 360 5.23 19.48 11.47
N ILE A 361 6.18 19.07 10.63
CA ILE A 361 6.30 17.68 10.15
C ILE A 361 6.57 16.71 11.31
N GLN A 362 7.33 17.13 12.32
CA GLN A 362 7.62 16.31 13.50
C GLN A 362 6.36 16.03 14.33
N THR A 363 5.37 16.93 14.33
CA THR A 363 4.10 16.69 15.04
C THR A 363 3.40 15.42 14.58
N VAL A 364 3.67 14.98 13.34
CA VAL A 364 3.11 13.76 12.73
C VAL A 364 3.98 12.52 12.96
N ARG A 365 5.10 12.66 13.68
CA ARG A 365 5.98 11.57 14.16
C ARG A 365 6.37 10.55 13.11
N ALA A 366 6.95 11.01 12.01
CA ALA A 366 7.82 10.16 11.21
C ALA A 366 9.00 9.68 12.09
N SER A 367 9.18 8.36 12.26
CA SER A 367 10.26 7.77 13.09
C SER A 367 11.66 8.09 12.56
N GLY A 368 11.75 8.50 11.29
CA GLY A 368 12.93 9.05 10.65
C GLY A 368 12.55 9.81 9.38
N ILE A 369 13.49 10.58 8.87
CA ILE A 369 13.33 11.36 7.63
C ILE A 369 14.25 10.78 6.56
N THR A 370 13.76 10.79 5.31
CA THR A 370 14.50 10.25 4.18
C THR A 370 14.92 11.37 3.25
N PHE A 371 16.19 11.36 2.86
CA PHE A 371 16.78 12.31 1.91
C PHE A 371 17.38 11.56 0.74
N ALA A 372 17.44 12.21 -0.42
CA ALA A 372 18.00 11.63 -1.62
C ALA A 372 19.11 12.53 -2.18
N PRO A 373 20.36 12.40 -1.69
CA PRO A 373 21.52 13.05 -2.30
C PRO A 373 21.84 12.50 -3.70
N GLU A 374 21.44 11.27 -3.98
CA GLU A 374 21.65 10.49 -5.23
C GLU A 374 23.10 10.11 -5.51
N ALA A 375 24.06 10.99 -5.23
CA ALA A 375 25.48 10.77 -5.47
C ALA A 375 26.34 11.12 -4.25
N GLY A 376 27.41 10.34 -4.06
CA GLY A 376 28.32 10.42 -2.91
C GLY A 376 29.20 11.67 -2.91
N SER A 377 30.01 11.87 -3.95
CA SER A 377 30.90 13.03 -4.05
C SER A 377 30.19 14.29 -4.57
N GLN A 378 30.74 15.48 -4.30
CA GLN A 378 30.22 16.72 -4.88
C GLN A 378 30.32 16.69 -6.41
N ARG A 379 31.43 16.20 -6.95
CA ARG A 379 31.62 16.00 -8.39
C ARG A 379 30.48 15.19 -9.00
N MET A 380 30.12 14.05 -8.40
CA MET A 380 29.05 13.21 -8.94
C MET A 380 27.67 13.83 -8.76
N ARG A 381 27.42 14.60 -7.69
CA ARG A 381 26.20 15.44 -7.59
C ARG A 381 26.12 16.44 -8.73
N ASP A 382 27.25 17.03 -9.13
CA ASP A 382 27.32 17.97 -10.25
C ASP A 382 27.10 17.29 -11.60
N VAL A 383 27.63 16.06 -11.78
CA VAL A 383 27.41 15.21 -12.97
C VAL A 383 25.93 14.89 -13.15
N VAL A 384 25.24 14.45 -12.09
CA VAL A 384 23.81 14.10 -12.16
C VAL A 384 22.87 15.32 -12.11
N ASN A 385 23.43 16.52 -11.96
CA ASN A 385 22.71 17.77 -11.79
C ASN A 385 21.80 17.78 -10.55
N LYS A 386 22.35 17.36 -9.41
CA LYS A 386 21.72 17.51 -8.10
C LYS A 386 22.28 18.75 -7.42
N ASN A 387 21.46 19.80 -7.35
CA ASN A 387 21.85 21.13 -6.86
C ASN A 387 22.02 21.21 -5.32
N VAL A 388 22.58 20.17 -4.68
CA VAL A 388 22.76 20.10 -3.22
C VAL A 388 24.24 19.96 -2.89
N THR A 389 24.75 20.86 -2.04
CA THR A 389 26.13 20.81 -1.58
C THR A 389 26.29 19.89 -0.37
N GLU A 390 27.53 19.45 -0.14
CA GLU A 390 27.84 18.66 1.06
C GLU A 390 27.57 19.40 2.36
N GLU A 391 27.89 20.69 2.41
CA GLU A 391 27.63 21.54 3.56
C GLU A 391 26.13 21.56 3.88
N GLN A 392 25.28 21.74 2.87
CA GLN A 392 23.83 21.73 3.02
C GLN A 392 23.30 20.38 3.53
N LEU A 393 23.90 19.26 3.10
CA LEU A 393 23.57 17.92 3.61
C LEU A 393 23.84 17.84 5.13
N MET A 394 25.01 18.33 5.57
CA MET A 394 25.39 18.29 6.98
C MET A 394 24.56 19.25 7.84
N THR A 395 24.30 20.47 7.37
CA THR A 395 23.39 21.42 8.03
C THR A 395 21.99 20.82 8.17
N THR A 396 21.50 20.11 7.16
CA THR A 396 20.20 19.44 7.21
C THR A 396 20.21 18.31 8.24
N ALA A 397 21.29 17.51 8.31
CA ALA A 397 21.44 16.49 9.34
C ALA A 397 21.41 17.08 10.74
N GLU A 398 22.10 18.19 10.96
CA GLU A 398 22.08 18.94 12.22
C GLU A 398 20.66 19.43 12.57
N ARG A 399 19.93 20.02 11.62
CA ARG A 399 18.54 20.46 11.82
C ARG A 399 17.61 19.32 12.21
N VAL A 400 17.77 18.15 11.59
CA VAL A 400 16.95 16.95 11.87
C VAL A 400 17.28 16.38 13.24
N PHE A 401 18.54 16.07 13.53
CA PHE A 401 18.89 15.45 14.81
C PHE A 401 18.66 16.39 16.00
N SER A 402 18.83 17.70 15.81
CA SER A 402 18.57 18.69 16.86
C SER A 402 17.09 18.76 17.24
N ARG A 403 16.17 18.35 16.36
CA ARG A 403 14.74 18.31 16.64
C ARG A 403 14.27 17.00 17.28
N GLY A 404 15.14 16.01 17.44
CA GLY A 404 14.84 14.78 18.16
C GLY A 404 14.40 13.62 17.27
N TRP A 405 14.53 13.73 15.95
CA TRP A 405 14.51 12.54 15.10
C TRP A 405 15.68 11.63 15.43
N ASN A 406 15.40 10.33 15.52
CA ASN A 406 16.40 9.33 15.89
C ASN A 406 17.03 8.63 14.69
N ALA A 407 16.37 8.68 13.52
CA ALA A 407 16.79 7.99 12.33
C ALA A 407 16.79 8.90 11.10
N MET A 408 17.79 8.72 10.25
CA MET A 408 17.90 9.34 8.94
C MET A 408 18.18 8.26 7.89
N LYS A 409 17.49 8.32 6.75
CA LYS A 409 17.77 7.46 5.59
C LYS A 409 18.28 8.31 4.43
N LEU A 410 19.34 7.87 3.77
CA LEU A 410 19.92 8.53 2.61
C LEU A 410 19.84 7.60 1.40
N TYR A 411 19.28 8.08 0.29
CA TYR A 411 19.19 7.38 -0.98
C TYR A 411 20.28 7.82 -1.96
N PHE A 412 20.96 6.83 -2.52
CA PHE A 412 21.99 6.99 -3.53
C PHE A 412 21.79 6.01 -4.67
N MET A 413 22.52 6.23 -5.76
CA MET A 413 22.66 5.30 -6.86
C MET A 413 24.13 5.11 -7.23
N ILE A 414 24.42 3.97 -7.85
CA ILE A 414 25.70 3.64 -8.50
C ILE A 414 25.45 3.29 -9.96
N GLY A 415 26.50 3.26 -10.78
CA GLY A 415 26.39 3.03 -12.23
C GLY A 415 26.15 4.30 -13.01
N LEU A 416 26.58 5.44 -12.47
CA LEU A 416 26.46 6.75 -13.10
C LEU A 416 27.61 6.99 -14.10
N PRO A 417 27.40 7.78 -15.17
CA PRO A 417 28.46 8.08 -16.12
C PRO A 417 29.61 8.84 -15.46
N THR A 418 30.85 8.51 -15.83
CA THR A 418 32.10 9.07 -15.25
C THR A 418 32.35 8.72 -13.77
N GLU A 419 31.57 7.82 -13.16
CA GLU A 419 31.73 7.43 -11.76
C GLU A 419 32.99 6.59 -11.51
N GLU A 420 33.78 6.97 -10.50
CA GLU A 420 35.01 6.27 -10.11
C GLU A 420 34.84 5.62 -8.73
N GLU A 421 35.75 4.70 -8.36
CA GLU A 421 35.75 4.03 -7.05
C GLU A 421 35.70 5.02 -5.88
N ALA A 422 36.46 6.12 -5.99
CA ALA A 422 36.49 7.16 -4.96
C ALA A 422 35.11 7.76 -4.70
N ASP A 423 34.30 7.98 -5.74
CA ASP A 423 32.94 8.52 -5.62
C ASP A 423 31.97 7.51 -5.01
N VAL A 424 32.12 6.24 -5.38
CA VAL A 424 31.30 5.14 -4.84
C VAL A 424 31.55 4.99 -3.35
N ARG A 425 32.81 4.97 -2.91
CA ARG A 425 33.13 4.91 -1.48
C ARG A 425 32.62 6.16 -0.74
N GLU A 426 32.59 7.31 -1.41
CA GLU A 426 32.10 8.55 -0.81
C GLU A 426 30.62 8.49 -0.40
N ILE A 427 29.80 7.65 -1.05
CA ILE A 427 28.40 7.41 -0.66
C ILE A 427 28.28 7.03 0.82
N VAL A 428 29.08 6.07 1.27
CA VAL A 428 29.06 5.61 2.66
C VAL A 428 29.67 6.65 3.59
N ARG A 429 30.73 7.35 3.15
CA ARG A 429 31.41 8.37 3.95
C ARG A 429 30.52 9.58 4.23
N VAL A 430 29.68 9.99 3.28
CA VAL A 430 28.63 11.00 3.54
C VAL A 430 27.68 10.54 4.65
N GLY A 431 27.26 9.27 4.61
CA GLY A 431 26.44 8.67 5.67
C GLY A 431 27.16 8.65 7.03
N ALA A 432 28.46 8.35 7.04
CA ALA A 432 29.29 8.39 8.24
C ALA A 432 29.39 9.81 8.83
N ARG A 433 29.57 10.83 7.99
CA ARG A 433 29.58 12.24 8.45
C ARG A 433 28.23 12.66 9.03
N ALA A 434 27.12 12.31 8.38
CA ALA A 434 25.78 12.57 8.92
C ALA A 434 25.54 11.85 10.27
N PHE A 435 26.06 10.64 10.43
CA PHE A 435 25.99 9.89 11.69
C PHE A 435 26.78 10.58 12.81
N GLU A 436 28.00 11.06 12.53
CA GLU A 436 28.79 11.79 13.52
C GLU A 436 28.14 13.13 13.91
N VAL A 437 27.51 13.84 12.97
CA VAL A 437 26.67 15.01 13.29
C VAL A 437 25.55 14.64 14.27
N GLY A 438 24.80 13.57 14.00
CA GLY A 438 23.75 13.11 14.90
C GLY A 438 24.26 12.72 16.28
N LYS A 439 25.44 12.09 16.35
CA LYS A 439 26.07 11.66 17.60
C LYS A 439 26.52 12.85 18.44
N ARG A 440 27.13 13.85 17.80
CA ARG A 440 27.50 15.13 18.43
C ARG A 440 26.26 15.80 19.03
N ILE A 441 25.20 15.97 18.26
CA ILE A 441 23.97 16.63 18.71
C ILE A 441 23.29 15.88 19.86
N LYS A 442 23.23 14.54 19.80
CA LYS A 442 22.67 13.75 20.92
C LYS A 442 23.49 13.89 22.20
N LYS A 443 24.82 13.94 22.09
CA LYS A 443 25.71 14.19 23.22
C LYS A 443 25.49 15.58 23.82
N GLU A 444 25.42 16.62 22.99
CA GLU A 444 25.16 18.01 23.41
C GLU A 444 23.80 18.14 24.12
N LYS A 445 22.76 17.50 23.59
CA LYS A 445 21.40 17.55 24.16
C LYS A 445 21.11 16.54 25.28
N ARG A 446 22.10 15.72 25.67
CA ARG A 446 21.93 14.60 26.64
C ARG A 446 20.74 13.69 26.29
N ALA A 447 20.47 13.51 25.00
CA ALA A 447 19.35 12.69 24.52
C ALA A 447 19.73 11.20 24.52
N GLY A 448 18.83 10.34 24.99
CA GLY A 448 19.08 8.89 25.08
C GLY A 448 19.16 8.18 23.71
N GLY A 449 19.98 7.12 23.65
CA GLY A 449 20.14 6.23 22.49
C GLY A 449 21.02 6.79 21.36
N ALA A 450 21.64 5.93 20.56
CA ALA A 450 22.43 6.35 19.40
C ALA A 450 21.55 6.88 18.25
N PRO A 451 22.01 7.83 17.41
CA PRO A 451 21.34 8.11 16.15
C PRO A 451 21.48 6.89 15.22
N THR A 452 20.59 6.76 14.24
CA THR A 452 20.71 5.75 13.18
C THR A 452 20.77 6.45 11.83
N VAL A 453 21.79 6.13 11.03
CA VAL A 453 21.85 6.54 9.61
C VAL A 453 21.84 5.28 8.74
N THR A 454 20.89 5.21 7.83
CA THR A 454 20.81 4.14 6.83
C THR A 454 21.15 4.69 5.46
N VAL A 455 22.18 4.13 4.82
CA VAL A 455 22.53 4.41 3.43
C VAL A 455 21.90 3.33 2.56
N SER A 456 21.10 3.74 1.58
CA SER A 456 20.39 2.84 0.69
C SER A 456 20.80 3.16 -0.74
N VAL A 457 21.31 2.16 -1.46
CA VAL A 457 21.93 2.34 -2.78
C VAL A 457 21.23 1.47 -3.82
N SER A 458 20.82 2.11 -4.91
CA SER A 458 20.19 1.49 -6.09
C SER A 458 21.15 1.48 -7.28
N THR A 459 20.81 0.73 -8.33
CA THR A 459 21.58 0.73 -9.59
C THR A 459 20.90 1.68 -10.58
N HIS A 460 21.69 2.53 -11.24
CA HIS A 460 21.18 3.45 -12.24
C HIS A 460 20.75 2.70 -13.50
N VAL A 461 19.50 2.92 -13.89
CA VAL A 461 18.94 2.49 -15.18
C VAL A 461 18.84 3.72 -16.10
N PRO A 462 19.58 3.77 -17.23
CA PRO A 462 19.42 4.83 -18.22
C PRO A 462 18.00 4.79 -18.81
N LYS A 463 17.26 5.89 -18.73
CA LYS A 463 15.87 5.99 -19.21
C LYS A 463 15.77 6.87 -20.45
N PRO A 464 14.86 6.53 -21.40
CA PRO A 464 14.48 7.41 -22.50
C PRO A 464 14.08 8.81 -22.03
N HIS A 465 14.26 9.79 -22.91
CA HIS A 465 13.92 11.21 -22.66
C HIS A 465 14.69 11.83 -21.49
N THR A 466 15.88 11.30 -21.19
CA THR A 466 16.81 11.87 -20.21
C THR A 466 18.14 12.21 -20.86
N PRO A 467 18.91 13.16 -20.30
CA PRO A 467 20.28 13.38 -20.76
C PRO A 467 21.17 12.14 -20.67
N PHE A 468 20.83 11.16 -19.83
CA PHE A 468 21.58 9.89 -19.70
C PHE A 468 21.06 8.77 -20.61
N GLN A 469 20.08 9.01 -21.48
CA GLN A 469 19.57 7.97 -22.38
C GLN A 469 20.65 7.33 -23.28
N TRP A 470 21.76 8.02 -23.52
CA TRP A 470 22.88 7.54 -24.34
C TRP A 470 24.00 6.82 -23.57
N CYS A 471 24.04 6.91 -22.24
CA CYS A 471 25.13 6.28 -21.50
C CYS A 471 24.93 4.76 -21.41
N ALA A 472 26.03 4.02 -21.37
CA ALA A 472 25.98 2.61 -21.01
C ALA A 472 25.40 2.44 -19.61
N MET A 473 24.73 1.31 -19.40
CA MET A 473 24.43 0.79 -18.07
C MET A 473 25.61 -0.08 -17.64
N ASP A 474 25.99 0.00 -16.36
CA ASP A 474 27.02 -0.89 -15.80
C ASP A 474 26.62 -2.35 -15.98
N ALA A 475 27.60 -3.19 -16.33
CA ALA A 475 27.43 -4.63 -16.37
C ALA A 475 27.31 -5.22 -14.94
N PRO A 476 26.68 -6.40 -14.78
CA PRO A 476 26.45 -6.99 -13.45
C PRO A 476 27.71 -7.11 -12.58
N ASP A 477 28.84 -7.51 -13.16
CA ASP A 477 30.13 -7.61 -12.48
C ASP A 477 30.65 -6.26 -11.96
N GLN A 478 30.45 -5.19 -12.73
CA GLN A 478 30.80 -3.83 -12.31
C GLN A 478 29.92 -3.36 -11.14
N VAL A 479 28.62 -3.67 -11.18
CA VAL A 479 27.69 -3.35 -10.09
C VAL A 479 28.07 -4.12 -8.82
N GLU A 480 28.35 -5.42 -8.92
CA GLU A 480 28.81 -6.24 -7.80
C GLU A 480 30.10 -5.70 -7.18
N GLN A 481 31.06 -5.29 -8.01
CA GLN A 481 32.31 -4.69 -7.57
C GLN A 481 32.08 -3.37 -6.82
N LYS A 482 31.19 -2.51 -7.32
CA LYS A 482 30.80 -1.27 -6.62
C LYS A 482 30.09 -1.55 -5.30
N GLN A 483 29.19 -2.51 -5.26
CA GLN A 483 28.54 -2.95 -4.02
C GLN A 483 29.54 -3.53 -3.02
N PHE A 484 30.57 -4.24 -3.48
CA PHE A 484 31.66 -4.71 -2.63
C PHE A 484 32.39 -3.53 -1.97
N TRP A 485 32.78 -2.50 -2.73
CA TRP A 485 33.42 -1.30 -2.17
C TRP A 485 32.55 -0.59 -1.12
N LEU A 486 31.24 -0.51 -1.35
CA LEU A 486 30.28 0.05 -0.38
C LEU A 486 30.23 -0.78 0.90
N ARG A 487 30.18 -2.12 0.80
CA ARG A 487 30.17 -3.03 1.97
C ARG A 487 31.46 -2.92 2.78
N GLU A 488 32.61 -2.85 2.11
CA GLU A 488 33.90 -2.61 2.78
C GLU A 488 33.90 -1.30 3.58
N GLU A 489 33.47 -0.21 2.95
CA GLU A 489 33.45 1.11 3.60
C GLU A 489 32.41 1.17 4.74
N ALA A 490 31.27 0.49 4.58
CA ALA A 490 30.21 0.43 5.59
C ALA A 490 30.67 -0.34 6.84
N ARG A 491 31.46 -1.42 6.66
CA ARG A 491 32.09 -2.15 7.77
C ARG A 491 33.07 -1.27 8.56
N LYS A 492 33.88 -0.45 7.88
CA LYS A 492 34.83 0.48 8.51
C LYS A 492 34.12 1.58 9.32
N SER A 493 33.04 2.13 8.76
CA SER A 493 32.31 3.27 9.33
C SER A 493 31.13 2.89 10.23
N LYS A 494 30.81 1.60 10.35
CA LYS A 494 29.65 1.05 11.10
C LYS A 494 28.31 1.63 10.64
N ILE A 495 28.19 1.99 9.36
CA ILE A 495 26.96 2.50 8.77
C ILE A 495 26.06 1.35 8.31
N LYS A 496 24.74 1.50 8.52
CA LYS A 496 23.75 0.55 8.02
C LYS A 496 23.58 0.74 6.52
N LEU A 497 24.12 -0.18 5.73
CA LEU A 497 24.00 -0.20 4.27
C LEU A 497 22.84 -1.10 3.82
N ARG A 498 22.08 -0.65 2.81
CA ARG A 498 21.15 -1.46 2.02
C ARG A 498 21.50 -1.29 0.55
N THR A 499 21.65 -2.40 -0.17
CA THR A 499 21.87 -2.42 -1.62
C THR A 499 20.72 -3.17 -2.27
N HIS A 500 20.28 -2.72 -3.44
CA HIS A 500 19.30 -3.44 -4.25
C HIS A 500 19.95 -4.61 -5.00
N ASP A 501 19.18 -5.64 -5.32
CA ASP A 501 19.61 -6.66 -6.27
C ASP A 501 19.66 -6.07 -7.69
N SER A 502 20.71 -6.36 -8.45
CA SER A 502 20.94 -5.71 -9.75
C SER A 502 20.23 -6.40 -10.91
N VAL A 503 19.74 -7.63 -10.71
CA VAL A 503 19.11 -8.45 -11.77
C VAL A 503 17.86 -7.78 -12.34
N GLY A 504 16.96 -7.29 -11.48
CA GLY A 504 15.77 -6.55 -11.93
C GLY A 504 16.12 -5.27 -12.69
N SER A 505 17.12 -4.51 -12.21
CA SER A 505 17.57 -3.30 -12.91
C SER A 505 18.15 -3.60 -14.29
N TRP A 506 18.87 -4.71 -14.45
CA TRP A 506 19.40 -5.13 -15.75
C TRP A 506 18.27 -5.37 -16.75
N LEU A 507 17.25 -6.12 -16.35
CA LEU A 507 16.09 -6.42 -17.21
C LEU A 507 15.29 -5.15 -17.52
N GLU A 508 15.10 -4.30 -16.51
CA GLU A 508 14.46 -2.99 -16.66
C GLU A 508 15.23 -2.12 -17.66
N GLY A 509 16.57 -2.12 -17.63
CA GLY A 509 17.40 -1.37 -18.56
C GLY A 509 17.28 -1.84 -20.01
N VAL A 510 17.14 -3.15 -20.23
CA VAL A 510 16.91 -3.72 -21.57
C VAL A 510 15.58 -3.22 -22.13
N PHE A 511 14.51 -3.27 -21.34
CA PHE A 511 13.19 -2.83 -21.81
C PHE A 511 13.04 -1.32 -21.87
N ALA A 512 13.61 -0.58 -20.93
CA ALA A 512 13.54 0.88 -20.93
C ALA A 512 14.15 1.46 -22.20
N ARG A 513 15.30 0.93 -22.65
CA ARG A 513 15.95 1.33 -23.91
C ARG A 513 15.66 0.40 -25.09
N GLY A 514 14.64 -0.42 -24.94
CA GLY A 514 14.30 -1.48 -25.86
C GLY A 514 13.60 -1.01 -27.13
N ASP A 515 13.64 -1.86 -28.15
CA ASP A 515 12.89 -1.66 -29.39
C ASP A 515 11.81 -2.73 -29.60
N ARG A 516 11.04 -2.59 -30.68
CA ARG A 516 9.90 -3.46 -31.01
C ARG A 516 10.23 -4.95 -31.08
N ARG A 517 11.48 -5.33 -31.39
CA ARG A 517 11.86 -6.75 -31.49
C ARG A 517 11.79 -7.47 -30.14
N LEU A 518 11.87 -6.74 -29.03
CA LEU A 518 11.74 -7.29 -27.68
C LEU A 518 10.33 -7.79 -27.36
N GLY A 519 9.31 -7.41 -28.14
CA GLY A 519 7.96 -7.99 -28.01
C GLY A 519 7.98 -9.52 -28.07
N ARG A 520 8.79 -10.10 -28.97
CA ARG A 520 8.95 -11.55 -29.09
C ARG A 520 9.62 -12.18 -27.87
N VAL A 521 10.58 -11.48 -27.24
CA VAL A 521 11.23 -11.92 -26.00
C VAL A 521 10.24 -11.93 -24.85
N ILE A 522 9.44 -10.86 -24.71
CA ILE A 522 8.38 -10.76 -23.70
C ILE A 522 7.37 -11.90 -23.87
N GLU A 523 6.88 -12.13 -25.09
CA GLU A 523 5.92 -13.20 -25.37
C GLU A 523 6.49 -14.59 -25.02
N ARG A 524 7.76 -14.83 -25.36
CA ARG A 524 8.42 -16.12 -25.09
C ARG A 524 8.65 -16.34 -23.60
N ALA A 525 9.18 -15.35 -22.88
CA ALA A 525 9.38 -15.42 -21.43
C ALA A 525 8.03 -15.61 -20.71
N TYR A 526 7.00 -14.88 -21.13
CA TYR A 526 5.63 -15.06 -20.65
C TYR A 526 5.14 -16.50 -20.86
N LYS A 527 5.29 -17.06 -22.07
CA LYS A 527 4.90 -18.45 -22.38
C LYS A 527 5.71 -19.48 -21.57
N ALA A 528 6.94 -19.16 -21.20
CA ALA A 528 7.79 -19.99 -20.34
C ALA A 528 7.46 -19.86 -18.83
N GLY A 529 6.58 -18.92 -18.45
CA GLY A 529 6.10 -18.76 -17.07
C GLY A 529 6.70 -17.60 -16.27
N ALA A 530 7.30 -16.60 -16.93
CA ALA A 530 7.71 -15.34 -16.30
C ALA A 530 6.47 -14.49 -15.95
N ARG A 531 6.37 -14.05 -14.69
CA ARG A 531 5.25 -13.28 -14.12
C ARG A 531 5.79 -12.45 -12.96
N PHE A 532 5.19 -11.29 -12.68
CA PHE A 532 5.54 -10.47 -11.52
C PHE A 532 7.06 -10.20 -11.42
N ASP A 533 7.69 -9.83 -12.54
CA ASP A 533 9.15 -9.67 -12.64
C ASP A 533 9.70 -8.50 -11.79
N SER A 534 8.85 -7.72 -11.15
CA SER A 534 9.24 -6.69 -10.17
C SER A 534 9.34 -7.20 -8.73
N TRP A 535 8.93 -8.44 -8.47
CA TRP A 535 8.92 -9.07 -7.16
C TRP A 535 10.08 -10.06 -7.07
N ASP A 536 11.01 -9.82 -6.15
CA ASP A 536 12.26 -10.59 -6.03
C ASP A 536 11.99 -12.11 -5.91
N GLU A 537 10.92 -12.52 -5.22
CA GLU A 537 10.52 -13.92 -5.07
C GLU A 537 9.98 -14.58 -6.35
N HIS A 538 9.66 -13.80 -7.37
CA HIS A 538 9.10 -14.24 -8.64
C HIS A 538 9.99 -13.94 -9.85
N MET A 539 11.07 -13.17 -9.66
CA MET A 539 12.06 -12.93 -10.70
C MET A 539 12.72 -14.24 -11.14
N LYS A 540 12.53 -14.61 -12.40
CA LYS A 540 13.13 -15.79 -13.05
C LYS A 540 13.99 -15.36 -14.23
N ILE A 541 15.17 -14.83 -13.94
CA ILE A 541 16.05 -14.22 -14.94
C ILE A 541 16.47 -15.19 -16.04
N GLU A 542 16.57 -16.48 -15.73
CA GLU A 542 16.96 -17.52 -16.67
C GLU A 542 15.97 -17.61 -17.84
N LEU A 543 14.66 -17.46 -17.56
CA LEU A 543 13.62 -17.47 -18.61
C LEU A 543 13.79 -16.29 -19.59
N TRP A 544 14.23 -15.15 -19.08
CA TRP A 544 14.49 -13.95 -19.89
C TRP A 544 15.75 -14.09 -20.74
N GLN A 545 16.82 -14.63 -20.15
CA GLN A 545 18.07 -14.90 -20.87
C GLN A 545 17.84 -15.92 -21.99
N ASP A 546 17.16 -17.04 -21.70
CA ASP A 546 16.80 -18.05 -22.69
C ASP A 546 15.91 -17.47 -23.80
N ALA A 547 14.97 -16.60 -23.44
CA ALA A 547 14.11 -15.94 -24.43
C ALA A 547 14.90 -15.01 -25.36
N MET A 548 15.87 -14.25 -24.84
CA MET A 548 16.75 -13.40 -25.63
C MET A 548 17.64 -14.21 -26.58
N VAL A 549 18.23 -15.32 -26.09
CA VAL A 549 19.02 -16.24 -26.92
C VAL A 549 18.17 -16.82 -28.05
N ALA A 550 16.96 -17.30 -27.74
CA ALA A 550 16.08 -17.92 -28.72
C ALA A 550 15.62 -16.94 -29.82
N GLU A 551 15.45 -15.66 -29.49
CA GLU A 551 15.08 -14.61 -30.44
C GLU A 551 16.29 -13.94 -31.13
N GLY A 552 17.51 -14.37 -30.79
CA GLY A 552 18.75 -13.85 -31.36
C GLY A 552 19.02 -12.38 -31.02
N LEU A 553 18.59 -11.92 -29.84
CA LEU A 553 18.78 -10.54 -29.38
C LEU A 553 19.81 -10.50 -28.26
N GLU A 554 20.85 -9.69 -28.44
CA GLU A 554 21.88 -9.50 -27.43
C GLU A 554 21.54 -8.34 -26.48
N PRO A 555 21.52 -8.55 -25.15
CA PRO A 555 21.24 -7.48 -24.18
C PRO A 555 22.17 -6.28 -24.32
N LYS A 556 23.43 -6.52 -24.70
CA LYS A 556 24.46 -5.49 -24.86
C LYS A 556 24.08 -4.43 -25.90
N THR A 557 23.28 -4.80 -26.91
CA THR A 557 22.76 -3.86 -27.90
C THR A 557 21.93 -2.75 -27.26
N PHE A 558 21.12 -3.09 -26.25
CA PHE A 558 20.26 -2.13 -25.54
C PHE A 558 20.96 -1.49 -24.35
N LEU A 559 21.93 -2.18 -23.75
CA LEU A 559 22.60 -1.74 -22.52
C LEU A 559 23.86 -0.89 -22.75
N GLY A 560 24.45 -0.94 -23.95
CA GLY A 560 25.68 -0.20 -24.29
C GLY A 560 25.51 1.32 -24.40
N THR A 561 26.62 2.00 -24.70
CA THR A 561 26.62 3.42 -25.05
C THR A 561 25.99 3.60 -26.42
N ILE A 562 25.05 4.53 -26.55
CA ILE A 562 24.37 4.84 -27.81
C ILE A 562 24.99 6.11 -28.42
N PRO A 563 25.34 6.13 -29.73
CA PRO A 563 25.78 7.34 -30.39
C PRO A 563 24.72 8.45 -30.31
N VAL A 564 25.13 9.68 -29.97
CA VAL A 564 24.20 10.82 -29.84
C VAL A 564 23.56 11.25 -31.17
N THR A 565 24.07 10.75 -32.29
CA THR A 565 23.57 10.98 -33.66
C THR A 565 22.62 9.89 -34.12
N ALA A 566 22.55 8.76 -33.42
CA ALA A 566 21.70 7.64 -33.81
C ALA A 566 20.24 7.95 -33.54
N ARG A 567 19.37 7.43 -34.40
CA ARG A 567 17.92 7.40 -34.17
C ARG A 567 17.59 6.39 -33.07
N LEU A 568 16.63 6.74 -32.22
CA LEU A 568 16.20 5.95 -31.07
C LEU A 568 14.77 5.42 -31.27
N PRO A 569 14.43 4.27 -30.66
CA PRO A 569 13.07 3.70 -30.76
C PRO A 569 11.95 4.66 -30.33
N TRP A 570 12.25 5.57 -29.39
CA TRP A 570 11.32 6.55 -28.83
C TRP A 570 11.36 7.95 -29.48
N ASP A 571 12.17 8.18 -30.53
CA ASP A 571 12.28 9.50 -31.18
C ASP A 571 10.99 9.95 -31.87
N HIS A 572 10.06 9.03 -32.14
CA HIS A 572 8.75 9.35 -32.69
C HIS A 572 7.81 9.99 -31.65
N ILE A 573 8.22 10.15 -30.39
CA ILE A 573 7.41 10.76 -29.33
C ILE A 573 8.04 12.08 -28.88
N ASP A 574 7.27 13.16 -29.01
CA ASP A 574 7.66 14.50 -28.54
C ASP A 574 7.11 14.74 -27.12
N VAL A 575 8.04 14.77 -26.16
CA VAL A 575 7.77 15.10 -24.74
C VAL A 575 7.85 16.61 -24.45
N GLY A 576 7.93 17.45 -25.48
CA GLY A 576 7.89 18.91 -25.42
C GLY A 576 9.24 19.56 -25.10
N LEU A 577 10.36 18.89 -25.36
CA LEU A 577 11.71 19.44 -25.16
C LEU A 577 12.29 19.86 -26.52
N GLU A 578 13.05 20.96 -26.55
CA GLU A 578 13.73 21.37 -27.78
C GLU A 578 14.84 20.40 -28.20
N ASP A 579 14.97 20.23 -29.51
CA ASP A 579 16.05 19.49 -30.14
C ASP A 579 17.43 19.86 -29.59
N GLY A 580 18.20 18.83 -29.24
CA GLY A 580 19.55 18.98 -28.72
C GLY A 580 19.66 19.40 -27.26
N PHE A 581 18.57 19.79 -26.57
CA PHE A 581 18.63 20.13 -25.13
C PHE A 581 19.23 18.99 -24.30
N LEU A 582 18.72 17.77 -24.46
CA LEU A 582 19.21 16.58 -23.74
C LEU A 582 20.69 16.32 -24.03
N VAL A 583 21.14 16.51 -25.28
CA VAL A 583 22.55 16.38 -25.69
C VAL A 583 23.42 17.45 -25.04
N ARG A 584 22.94 18.70 -24.94
CA ARG A 584 23.66 19.80 -24.25
C ARG A 584 23.88 19.44 -22.78
N GLU A 585 22.86 18.93 -22.09
CA GLU A 585 22.98 18.51 -20.70
C GLU A 585 23.87 17.28 -20.52
N TYR A 586 23.82 16.31 -21.44
CA TYR A 586 24.73 15.16 -21.41
C TYR A 586 26.19 15.61 -21.51
N LYS A 587 26.51 16.51 -22.47
CA LYS A 587 27.85 17.08 -22.63
C LYS A 587 28.32 17.87 -21.41
N LYS A 588 27.42 18.54 -20.67
CA LYS A 588 27.75 19.19 -19.40
C LYS A 588 28.06 18.16 -18.31
N ALA A 589 27.30 17.07 -18.23
CA ALA A 589 27.54 15.99 -17.28
C ALA A 589 28.94 15.37 -17.44
N LEU A 590 29.34 15.08 -18.68
CA LEU A 590 30.68 14.55 -19.00
C LEU A 590 31.83 15.51 -18.60
N LYS A 591 31.51 16.79 -18.37
CA LYS A 591 32.46 17.83 -17.92
C LYS A 591 32.26 18.20 -16.45
N SER A 592 31.46 17.44 -15.69
CA SER A 592 31.09 17.72 -14.29
C SER A 592 30.54 19.14 -14.09
N ARG A 593 29.76 19.66 -15.05
CA ARG A 593 29.17 21.01 -14.98
C ARG A 593 27.72 20.96 -14.51
N LEU A 594 27.40 21.77 -13.51
CA LEU A 594 26.03 21.99 -13.05
C LEU A 594 25.21 22.82 -14.03
N SER A 595 23.90 22.66 -13.95
CA SER A 595 22.91 23.54 -14.54
C SER A 595 21.92 24.00 -13.44
N PRO A 596 21.60 25.30 -13.37
CA PRO A 596 20.79 25.82 -12.29
C PRO A 596 19.33 25.33 -12.38
N PRO A 597 18.62 25.25 -11.24
CA PRO A 597 17.20 24.85 -11.23
C PRO A 597 16.33 25.89 -11.93
N CYS A 598 15.30 25.42 -12.65
CA CYS A 598 14.32 26.27 -13.33
C CYS A 598 13.32 26.86 -12.35
N GLY A 599 12.71 27.99 -12.68
CA GLY A 599 11.55 28.54 -11.97
C GLY A 599 11.85 29.02 -10.56
N LYS A 600 13.10 29.07 -10.12
CA LYS A 600 13.53 29.64 -8.83
C LYS A 600 14.25 30.96 -9.04
N VAL A 601 14.25 31.82 -8.03
CA VAL A 601 15.09 33.02 -8.06
C VAL A 601 16.56 32.61 -8.06
N ALA A 602 17.39 33.26 -8.87
CA ALA A 602 18.81 32.94 -8.96
C ALA A 602 19.51 32.97 -7.58
N GLY A 603 20.14 31.85 -7.22
CA GLY A 603 20.82 31.67 -5.93
C GLY A 603 19.90 31.27 -4.76
N GLN A 604 18.58 31.18 -4.98
CA GLN A 604 17.65 30.66 -3.98
C GLN A 604 17.42 29.15 -4.16
N PHE A 605 17.33 28.45 -3.03
CA PHE A 605 17.08 27.01 -3.00
C PHE A 605 15.59 26.66 -2.83
N VAL A 606 14.83 27.50 -2.12
CA VAL A 606 13.39 27.36 -1.88
C VAL A 606 12.65 28.61 -2.36
N HIS A 607 11.34 28.50 -2.53
CA HIS A 607 10.48 29.65 -2.82
C HIS A 607 10.27 30.51 -1.57
N ALA A 608 9.97 31.79 -1.77
CA ALA A 608 9.56 32.69 -0.69
C ALA A 608 8.26 32.16 -0.05
N THR A 609 8.19 32.20 1.27
CA THR A 609 7.07 31.61 2.04
C THR A 609 6.01 32.64 2.47
N ASN A 610 6.21 33.91 2.12
CA ASN A 610 5.32 35.02 2.46
C ASN A 610 5.44 36.16 1.42
N LEU A 611 4.44 37.04 1.38
CA LEU A 611 4.34 38.14 0.42
C LEU A 611 5.44 39.19 0.59
N LYS A 612 5.83 39.53 1.82
CA LYS A 612 6.88 40.51 2.08
C LYS A 612 8.20 40.12 1.43
N ASP A 613 8.67 38.90 1.69
CA ASP A 613 9.93 38.39 1.14
C ASP A 613 9.84 38.23 -0.38
N ALA A 614 8.70 37.75 -0.90
CA ALA A 614 8.48 37.58 -2.33
C ALA A 614 8.45 38.92 -3.10
N ASN A 615 7.89 39.97 -2.50
CA ASN A 615 7.86 41.31 -3.08
C ASN A 615 9.20 42.05 -2.94
N ALA A 616 9.97 41.76 -1.89
CA ALA A 616 11.30 42.34 -1.69
C ALA A 616 12.34 41.81 -2.70
N ASP A 617 12.15 40.60 -3.23
CA ASP A 617 13.09 39.98 -4.18
C ASP A 617 12.80 40.38 -5.64
N ALA A 618 13.45 41.42 -6.14
CA ALA A 618 13.25 41.91 -7.52
C ALA A 618 13.90 41.03 -8.61
N ARG A 619 14.68 40.00 -8.25
CA ARG A 619 15.41 39.17 -9.22
C ARG A 619 14.46 38.32 -10.08
N LYS A 620 14.90 37.98 -11.29
CA LYS A 620 14.14 37.13 -12.22
C LYS A 620 14.26 35.64 -11.84
N LEU A 621 13.23 34.87 -12.21
CA LEU A 621 13.28 33.41 -12.13
C LEU A 621 14.26 32.88 -13.19
N VAL A 622 14.99 31.82 -12.84
CA VAL A 622 15.93 31.15 -13.73
C VAL A 622 15.18 30.29 -14.75
N CYS A 623 15.54 30.37 -16.02
CA CYS A 623 15.10 29.43 -17.06
C CYS A 623 16.15 28.34 -17.24
N TYR A 624 15.72 27.08 -17.38
CA TYR A 624 16.61 25.97 -17.71
C TYR A 624 16.89 25.84 -19.22
N ASP A 625 16.27 26.69 -20.04
CA ASP A 625 16.49 26.77 -21.49
C ASP A 625 16.29 25.42 -22.20
N CYS A 626 15.23 24.72 -21.79
CA CYS A 626 14.85 23.41 -22.33
C CYS A 626 13.87 23.51 -23.50
N GLY A 627 13.58 24.73 -23.98
CA GLY A 627 12.67 24.99 -25.09
C GLY A 627 11.17 24.97 -24.76
N VAL A 628 10.81 24.49 -23.56
CA VAL A 628 9.46 24.62 -23.02
C VAL A 628 9.21 26.11 -22.78
N ALA A 629 8.50 26.79 -23.70
CA ALA A 629 8.28 28.23 -23.72
C ALA A 629 7.41 28.71 -22.52
N CYS A 630 7.97 28.65 -21.31
CA CYS A 630 7.29 28.99 -20.06
C CYS A 630 7.15 30.51 -19.91
N ASP A 631 6.00 30.97 -19.42
CA ASP A 631 5.84 32.33 -18.93
C ASP A 631 6.31 32.42 -17.46
N LEU A 632 7.58 32.80 -17.28
CA LEU A 632 8.17 32.98 -15.95
C LEU A 632 7.57 34.17 -15.18
N GLY A 633 6.97 35.15 -15.88
CA GLY A 633 6.27 36.27 -15.26
C GLY A 633 4.95 35.79 -14.65
N ALA A 634 4.12 35.12 -15.45
CA ALA A 634 2.88 34.52 -14.99
C ALA A 634 3.10 33.55 -13.82
N MET A 635 4.14 32.71 -13.91
CA MET A 635 4.51 31.81 -12.81
C MET A 635 4.92 32.56 -11.54
N ARG A 636 5.53 33.75 -11.64
CA ARG A 636 5.82 34.57 -10.46
C ARG A 636 4.54 35.16 -9.87
N ASP A 637 3.66 35.67 -10.71
CA ASP A 637 2.41 36.32 -10.30
C ASP A 637 1.45 35.32 -9.64
N GLU A 638 1.33 34.12 -10.20
CA GLU A 638 0.54 33.01 -9.63
C GLU A 638 0.97 32.69 -8.20
N ARG A 639 2.28 32.62 -7.93
CA ARG A 639 2.79 32.34 -6.58
C ARG A 639 2.45 33.43 -5.58
N LEU A 640 2.44 34.70 -6.01
CA LEU A 640 1.97 35.81 -5.17
C LEU A 640 0.48 35.67 -4.86
N VAL A 641 -0.32 35.23 -5.82
CA VAL A 641 -1.75 34.92 -5.60
C VAL A 641 -1.90 33.78 -4.58
N TYR A 642 -1.14 32.70 -4.71
CA TYR A 642 -1.19 31.56 -3.78
C TYR A 642 -0.79 31.93 -2.36
N LEU A 643 0.26 32.73 -2.17
CA LEU A 643 0.63 33.25 -0.84
C LEU A 643 -0.49 34.11 -0.24
N ARG A 644 -1.14 34.96 -1.05
CA ARG A 644 -2.26 35.80 -0.61
C ARG A 644 -3.47 34.96 -0.19
N LYS A 645 -3.84 33.94 -0.96
CA LYS A 645 -4.91 32.98 -0.63
C LYS A 645 -4.69 32.23 0.68
N LEU A 646 -3.42 31.97 1.01
CA LEU A 646 -3.04 31.38 2.29
C LEU A 646 -2.94 32.38 3.44
N GLY A 647 -3.10 33.69 3.19
CA GLY A 647 -2.92 34.73 4.20
C GLY A 647 -1.48 34.89 4.67
N ALA A 648 -0.50 34.47 3.86
CA ALA A 648 0.91 34.49 4.21
C ALA A 648 1.54 35.87 3.94
N GLU A 649 1.15 36.89 4.71
CA GLU A 649 1.64 38.26 4.51
C GLU A 649 3.10 38.46 4.98
N GLU A 650 3.40 37.98 6.18
CA GLU A 650 4.67 38.17 6.88
C GLU A 650 5.35 36.82 7.19
N PRO A 651 6.68 36.79 7.40
CA PRO A 651 7.37 35.58 7.84
C PRO A 651 6.80 35.06 9.16
N ARG A 652 6.53 33.74 9.24
CA ARG A 652 6.05 33.10 10.46
C ARG A 652 7.06 33.29 11.59
N GLN A 653 6.68 34.05 12.61
CA GLN A 653 7.47 34.19 13.83
C GLN A 653 7.42 32.89 14.63
N ARG A 654 8.58 32.48 15.16
CA ARG A 654 8.71 31.26 15.95
C ARG A 654 7.87 31.40 17.24
N ALA A 655 6.89 30.53 17.44
CA ALA A 655 6.33 30.32 18.76
C ALA A 655 7.43 29.62 19.59
N LEU A 656 8.08 30.35 20.49
CA LEU A 656 8.88 29.71 21.52
C LEU A 656 7.96 28.77 22.31
N PRO A 657 8.41 27.57 22.72
CA PRO A 657 7.66 26.76 23.66
C PRO A 657 7.35 27.65 24.87
N VAL A 658 6.07 27.78 25.21
CA VAL A 658 5.64 28.47 26.43
C VAL A 658 6.42 27.82 27.57
N GLU A 659 7.28 28.58 28.23
CA GLU A 659 7.94 28.15 29.47
C GLU A 659 6.84 27.60 30.37
N ALA A 660 7.02 26.36 30.83
CA ALA A 660 6.10 25.73 31.76
C ALA A 660 5.89 26.73 32.90
N ALA A 661 4.65 27.22 33.04
CA ALA A 661 4.29 28.19 34.05
C ALA A 661 4.86 27.73 35.39
N GLU A 662 5.71 28.58 35.98
CA GLU A 662 6.41 28.33 37.22
C GLU A 662 5.40 27.84 38.28
N ALA A 663 5.55 26.58 38.68
CA ALA A 663 4.91 26.09 39.88
C ALA A 663 5.54 26.84 41.06
N ALA A 664 4.72 27.51 41.84
CA ALA A 664 5.12 28.22 43.06
C ALA A 664 5.95 27.31 43.99
N PRO A 665 6.96 27.86 44.69
CA PRO A 665 7.93 27.08 45.44
C PRO A 665 7.29 26.46 46.69
N THR A 666 7.38 25.14 46.83
CA THR A 666 7.16 24.44 48.10
C THR A 666 8.49 24.16 48.77
N ASP A 667 8.70 24.79 49.92
CA ASP A 667 9.82 24.59 50.84
C ASP A 667 9.94 23.13 51.31
N ALA A 668 11.12 22.53 51.10
CA ALA A 668 11.65 21.46 51.95
C ALA A 668 13.19 21.39 51.80
N PRO A 669 13.96 21.22 52.90
CA PRO A 669 15.41 21.38 52.90
C PRO A 669 16.16 20.14 52.38
N PRO A 670 17.45 20.29 52.01
CA PRO A 670 18.22 19.24 51.35
C PRO A 670 18.80 18.24 52.36
N ALA A 671 18.77 16.95 52.03
CA ALA A 671 19.57 15.93 52.70
C ALA A 671 20.74 15.50 51.80
N GLU A 672 21.90 15.56 52.44
CA GLU A 672 23.28 15.49 51.97
C GLU A 672 23.70 14.31 51.09
N ILE A 673 24.69 14.61 50.26
CA ILE A 673 25.55 13.70 49.52
C ILE A 673 26.59 13.12 50.49
N THR A 674 26.81 11.81 50.46
CA THR A 674 28.11 11.24 50.87
C THR A 674 28.62 10.32 49.77
N ALA A 675 29.75 10.73 49.19
CA ALA A 675 30.59 9.94 48.30
C ALA A 675 31.53 9.04 49.12
N ALA A 676 31.86 7.86 48.61
CA ALA A 676 33.17 7.24 48.85
C ALA A 676 33.47 6.17 47.79
N ALA A 677 34.74 6.13 47.41
CA ALA A 677 35.31 5.41 46.28
C ALA A 677 35.85 4.01 46.65
N ASP A 678 36.11 3.26 45.59
CA ASP A 678 37.37 2.56 45.26
C ASP A 678 37.42 1.02 45.14
N GLU A 679 37.93 0.65 43.96
CA GLU A 679 38.79 -0.48 43.54
C GLU A 679 38.69 -1.87 44.19
N THR A 680 38.46 -2.92 43.38
CA THR A 680 39.51 -3.86 42.88
C THR A 680 38.93 -5.14 42.22
N ALA A 681 39.56 -5.52 41.11
CA ALA A 681 39.95 -6.86 40.65
C ALA A 681 38.97 -8.04 40.40
N GLU A 682 39.15 -8.59 39.19
CA GLU A 682 39.12 -9.99 38.75
C GLU A 682 37.80 -10.76 38.55
N ALA A 683 37.68 -11.29 37.32
CA ALA A 683 36.63 -12.18 36.84
C ALA A 683 36.98 -13.65 37.10
N PRO A 684 35.96 -14.50 37.29
CA PRO A 684 35.90 -15.74 36.52
C PRO A 684 34.53 -15.98 35.87
N ARG A 685 34.58 -16.83 34.85
CA ARG A 685 33.48 -17.22 33.96
C ARG A 685 32.52 -18.23 34.61
N GLU A 686 31.29 -18.22 34.08
CA GLU A 686 30.24 -19.27 34.05
C GLU A 686 29.33 -19.49 35.27
N ALA A 687 28.06 -19.08 35.12
CA ALA A 687 26.86 -19.94 35.13
C ALA A 687 25.60 -19.07 34.96
N ILE A 688 24.93 -19.16 33.81
CA ILE A 688 23.69 -18.43 33.52
C ILE A 688 22.56 -19.07 34.33
N THR A 689 22.21 -18.47 35.46
CA THR A 689 20.95 -18.71 36.18
C THR A 689 19.89 -17.75 35.66
N GLU A 690 18.70 -18.27 35.33
CA GLU A 690 17.55 -17.47 34.91
C GLU A 690 17.14 -16.48 36.01
N VAL A 691 17.47 -15.20 35.81
CA VAL A 691 17.00 -14.11 36.68
C VAL A 691 15.62 -13.66 36.18
N ARG A 692 14.60 -13.90 37.00
CA ARG A 692 13.25 -13.30 36.87
C ARG A 692 13.36 -11.79 36.63
N PRO A 693 12.67 -11.21 35.62
CA PRO A 693 12.72 -9.78 35.38
C PRO A 693 12.11 -9.02 36.56
N ALA A 694 12.85 -8.03 37.07
CA ALA A 694 12.36 -7.10 38.08
C ALA A 694 11.12 -6.34 37.54
N PRO A 695 10.14 -6.01 38.40
CA PRO A 695 8.95 -5.27 37.99
C PRO A 695 9.36 -3.91 37.44
N LYS A 696 9.00 -3.63 36.18
CA LYS A 696 9.21 -2.32 35.55
C LYS A 696 8.47 -1.27 36.37
N ARG A 697 9.19 -0.22 36.81
CA ARG A 697 8.55 1.00 37.33
C ARG A 697 7.55 1.53 36.30
N PRO A 698 6.36 2.00 36.71
CA PRO A 698 5.42 2.62 35.79
C PRO A 698 6.12 3.79 35.09
N ARG A 699 6.18 3.75 33.76
CA ARG A 699 6.52 4.96 32.99
C ARG A 699 5.38 5.95 33.21
N GLU A 700 5.68 7.17 33.65
CA GLU A 700 4.70 8.26 33.65
C GLU A 700 4.10 8.37 32.25
N ALA A 701 2.77 8.34 32.18
CA ALA A 701 2.07 8.51 30.92
C ALA A 701 2.42 9.91 30.36
N PRO A 702 2.75 10.03 29.07
CA PRO A 702 2.95 11.34 28.46
C PRO A 702 1.70 12.20 28.70
N PRO A 703 1.84 13.51 28.96
CA PRO A 703 0.71 14.39 29.20
C PRO A 703 -0.29 14.30 28.04
N ALA A 704 -1.58 14.23 28.36
CA ALA A 704 -2.63 14.16 27.35
C ALA A 704 -2.52 15.38 26.43
N SER A 705 -2.28 15.16 25.13
CA SER A 705 -2.02 16.25 24.17
C SER A 705 -3.28 16.99 23.71
N PHE A 706 -4.47 16.59 24.18
CA PHE A 706 -5.74 17.22 23.86
C PHE A 706 -6.81 16.88 24.91
N VAL A 707 -7.75 17.80 25.11
CA VAL A 707 -8.94 17.59 25.95
C VAL A 707 -10.02 16.94 25.08
N GLN A 708 -10.67 15.90 25.62
CA GLN A 708 -11.82 15.25 25.01
C GLN A 708 -12.92 15.09 26.06
N GLY A 709 -14.18 15.01 25.62
CA GLY A 709 -15.32 14.84 26.52
C GLY A 709 -15.30 13.50 27.28
N GLU A 710 -16.21 13.36 28.24
CA GLU A 710 -16.33 12.12 29.01
C GLU A 710 -16.69 10.92 28.10
N PRO A 711 -16.00 9.78 28.25
CA PRO A 711 -16.26 8.60 27.44
C PRO A 711 -17.57 7.93 27.88
N ARG A 712 -18.53 7.85 26.96
CA ARG A 712 -19.68 6.94 27.05
C ARG A 712 -19.35 5.69 26.25
N ARG A 713 -19.63 4.51 26.82
CA ARG A 713 -19.38 3.23 26.16
C ARG A 713 -20.65 2.77 25.47
N TYR A 714 -20.53 2.34 24.23
CA TYR A 714 -21.60 1.73 23.45
C TYR A 714 -21.17 0.37 22.94
N ARG A 715 -22.10 -0.57 22.88
CA ARG A 715 -21.92 -1.86 22.22
C ARG A 715 -22.76 -1.91 20.97
N PHE A 716 -22.12 -2.20 19.85
CA PHE A 716 -22.76 -2.35 18.55
C PHE A 716 -22.72 -3.82 18.10
N VAL A 717 -23.80 -4.26 17.48
CA VAL A 717 -23.88 -5.53 16.74
C VAL A 717 -23.89 -5.22 15.26
N TYR A 718 -23.11 -5.97 14.49
CA TYR A 718 -23.05 -5.82 13.04
C TYR A 718 -22.90 -7.16 12.32
N THR A 719 -23.21 -7.18 11.03
CA THR A 719 -23.02 -8.34 10.15
C THR A 719 -21.72 -8.25 9.38
N LYS A 720 -21.18 -9.38 8.94
CA LYS A 720 -20.17 -9.51 7.89
C LYS A 720 -20.69 -10.47 6.81
N ARG A 721 -21.13 -9.95 5.68
CA ARG A 721 -21.72 -10.74 4.59
C ARG A 721 -21.07 -10.41 3.25
N GLY A 722 -21.25 -11.29 2.25
CA GLY A 722 -20.72 -11.09 0.90
C GLY A 722 -19.21 -10.73 0.92
N PRO A 723 -18.78 -9.68 0.20
CA PRO A 723 -17.37 -9.27 0.18
C PRO A 723 -16.79 -8.94 1.56
N ALA A 724 -17.58 -8.38 2.49
CA ALA A 724 -17.09 -8.05 3.82
C ALA A 724 -16.69 -9.28 4.67
N ALA A 725 -17.20 -10.48 4.35
CA ALA A 725 -16.75 -11.73 4.98
C ALA A 725 -15.28 -12.08 4.63
N LEU A 726 -14.78 -11.52 3.54
CA LEU A 726 -13.40 -11.72 3.05
C LEU A 726 -12.43 -10.65 3.55
N LEU A 727 -12.91 -9.68 4.34
CA LEU A 727 -12.04 -8.77 5.08
C LEU A 727 -11.44 -9.50 6.29
N SER A 728 -10.12 -9.46 6.39
CA SER A 728 -9.41 -9.99 7.56
C SER A 728 -9.75 -9.17 8.81
N HIS A 729 -9.34 -9.67 9.99
CA HIS A 729 -9.52 -8.90 11.22
C HIS A 729 -8.76 -7.56 11.18
N LEU A 730 -7.58 -7.52 10.57
CA LEU A 730 -6.80 -6.29 10.42
C LEU A 730 -7.47 -5.29 9.48
N ASP A 731 -8.07 -5.76 8.39
CA ASP A 731 -8.84 -4.89 7.48
C ASP A 731 -10.06 -4.31 8.18
N LEU A 732 -10.74 -5.10 9.02
CA LEU A 732 -11.88 -4.66 9.81
C LEU A 732 -11.51 -3.60 10.86
N ILE A 733 -10.34 -3.75 11.51
CA ILE A 733 -9.78 -2.75 12.43
C ILE A 733 -9.54 -1.41 11.73
N ARG A 734 -9.35 -1.39 10.41
CA ARG A 734 -9.23 -0.15 9.62
C ARG A 734 -10.58 0.33 9.11
N ALA A 735 -11.44 -0.58 8.65
CA ALA A 735 -12.72 -0.27 8.03
C ALA A 735 -13.74 0.31 9.03
N LEU A 736 -13.83 -0.23 10.25
CA LEU A 736 -14.83 0.27 11.22
C LEU A 736 -14.53 1.70 11.68
N PRO A 737 -13.32 2.07 12.13
CA PRO A 737 -13.02 3.47 12.45
C PRO A 737 -13.35 4.44 11.31
N ARG A 738 -13.08 4.06 10.06
CA ARG A 738 -13.43 4.86 8.87
C ARG A 738 -14.94 5.06 8.76
N ALA A 739 -15.73 3.99 8.93
CA ALA A 739 -17.18 4.08 8.89
C ALA A 739 -17.74 5.03 9.96
N PHE A 740 -17.24 4.94 11.20
CA PHE A 740 -17.64 5.85 12.28
C PHE A 740 -17.21 7.31 11.99
N ARG A 741 -16.03 7.53 11.42
CA ARG A 741 -15.58 8.89 11.04
C ARG A 741 -16.41 9.49 9.91
N ARG A 742 -16.82 8.68 8.92
CA ARG A 742 -17.64 9.13 7.78
C ARG A 742 -19.01 9.67 8.18
N VAL A 743 -19.57 9.17 9.28
CA VAL A 743 -20.87 9.61 9.80
C VAL A 743 -20.75 10.59 10.96
N ASP A 744 -19.56 11.20 11.10
CA ASP A 744 -19.24 12.26 12.06
C ASP A 744 -19.51 11.87 13.53
N VAL A 745 -19.23 10.61 13.89
CA VAL A 745 -19.34 10.17 15.29
C VAL A 745 -18.19 10.77 16.10
N PRO A 746 -18.47 11.47 17.23
CA PRO A 746 -17.44 12.03 18.09
C PRO A 746 -16.80 10.92 18.94
N LEU A 747 -15.90 10.15 18.32
CA LEU A 747 -15.20 9.04 18.95
C LEU A 747 -14.31 9.54 20.11
N PHE A 748 -14.21 8.73 21.15
CA PHE A 748 -13.20 8.89 22.20
C PHE A 748 -11.91 8.18 21.78
N TYR A 749 -10.77 8.78 22.08
CA TYR A 749 -9.46 8.30 21.62
C TYR A 749 -8.57 7.89 22.79
N THR A 750 -7.73 6.89 22.56
CA THR A 750 -6.73 6.44 23.53
C THR A 750 -5.72 7.54 23.85
N ILE A 751 -5.25 7.60 25.10
CA ILE A 751 -4.18 8.52 25.52
C ILE A 751 -2.83 7.87 25.16
N GLY A 752 -2.00 8.58 24.40
CA GLY A 752 -0.71 8.10 23.96
C GLY A 752 -0.22 8.84 22.71
N PHE A 753 0.88 8.37 22.14
CA PHE A 753 1.56 9.06 21.04
C PHE A 753 0.81 9.00 19.69
N HIS A 754 -0.07 8.01 19.51
CA HIS A 754 -0.97 7.90 18.36
C HIS A 754 -2.38 7.60 18.89
N PRO A 755 -3.17 8.65 19.16
CA PRO A 755 -4.55 8.46 19.59
C PRO A 755 -5.30 7.71 18.51
N LYS A 756 -5.84 6.54 18.87
CA LYS A 756 -6.76 5.79 18.01
C LYS A 756 -8.14 5.79 18.66
N PRO A 757 -9.23 5.71 17.88
CA PRO A 757 -10.55 5.44 18.44
C PRO A 757 -10.49 4.26 19.40
N ASP A 758 -11.01 4.45 20.61
CA ASP A 758 -11.03 3.42 21.64
C ASP A 758 -12.17 2.45 21.34
N MET A 759 -11.79 1.37 20.63
CA MET A 759 -12.68 0.31 20.17
C MET A 759 -12.16 -1.03 20.69
N THR A 760 -13.06 -1.86 21.24
CA THR A 760 -12.78 -3.23 21.68
C THR A 760 -13.58 -4.20 20.83
N PHE A 761 -12.87 -5.01 20.04
CA PHE A 761 -13.48 -5.98 19.13
C PHE A 761 -13.73 -7.33 19.83
N GLY A 762 -14.77 -8.05 19.39
CA GLY A 762 -14.96 -9.45 19.75
C GLY A 762 -13.88 -10.37 19.15
N PRO A 763 -13.90 -11.68 19.47
CA PRO A 763 -12.98 -12.66 18.92
C PRO A 763 -12.98 -12.67 17.39
N ALA A 764 -11.77 -12.68 16.82
CA ALA A 764 -11.57 -12.69 15.38
C ALA A 764 -12.32 -13.84 14.71
N LEU A 765 -13.02 -13.51 13.62
CA LEU A 765 -13.70 -14.47 12.76
C LEU A 765 -12.70 -15.05 11.75
N THR A 766 -12.81 -16.35 11.45
CA THR A 766 -12.04 -16.97 10.36
C THR A 766 -12.33 -16.25 9.03
N LEU A 767 -11.29 -16.03 8.24
CA LEU A 767 -11.40 -15.39 6.93
C LEU A 767 -12.35 -16.18 6.01
N GLY A 768 -13.27 -15.50 5.33
CA GLY A 768 -14.25 -16.13 4.45
C GLY A 768 -15.51 -16.65 5.16
N THR A 769 -15.52 -16.71 6.50
CA THR A 769 -16.72 -17.02 7.27
C THR A 769 -17.63 -15.79 7.34
N ALA A 770 -18.91 -15.94 6.99
CA ALA A 770 -19.91 -14.89 7.15
C ALA A 770 -20.35 -14.80 8.63
N SER A 771 -20.90 -13.66 9.05
CA SER A 771 -21.50 -13.53 10.37
C SER A 771 -22.70 -12.58 10.41
N LEU A 772 -23.65 -12.90 11.30
CA LEU A 772 -24.81 -12.09 11.65
C LEU A 772 -24.73 -11.47 13.05
N ALA A 773 -23.64 -11.73 13.79
CA ALA A 773 -23.56 -11.46 15.23
C ALA A 773 -22.19 -10.96 15.67
N GLU A 774 -21.51 -10.17 14.84
CA GLU A 774 -20.26 -9.53 15.24
C GLU A 774 -20.55 -8.40 16.24
N ILE A 775 -19.61 -8.17 17.16
CA ILE A 775 -19.79 -7.21 18.25
C ILE A 775 -18.55 -6.35 18.39
N VAL A 776 -18.76 -5.05 18.59
CA VAL A 776 -17.72 -4.09 18.93
C VAL A 776 -18.20 -3.14 20.03
N ASP A 777 -17.37 -2.96 21.06
CA ASP A 777 -17.56 -1.89 22.03
C ASP A 777 -16.80 -0.65 21.54
N VAL A 778 -17.45 0.52 21.57
CA VAL A 778 -16.88 1.80 21.09
C VAL A 778 -17.10 2.86 22.17
N LYS A 779 -16.08 3.67 22.45
CA LYS A 779 -16.23 4.85 23.30
C LYS A 779 -16.54 6.09 22.45
N ILE A 780 -17.57 6.83 22.84
CA ILE A 780 -18.09 8.02 22.14
C ILE A 780 -18.26 9.14 23.19
N THR A 781 -17.99 10.38 22.82
CA THR A 781 -18.06 11.53 23.76
C THR A 781 -19.41 12.26 23.77
N ALA A 782 -20.40 11.73 23.04
CA ALA A 782 -21.76 12.28 22.95
C ALA A 782 -22.82 11.19 23.14
N ASP A 783 -24.04 11.61 23.45
CA ASP A 783 -25.21 10.74 23.41
C ASP A 783 -25.57 10.46 21.94
N ILE A 784 -25.92 9.21 21.63
CA ILE A 784 -26.29 8.80 20.27
C ILE A 784 -27.77 8.44 20.21
N ASP A 785 -28.43 8.85 19.14
CA ASP A 785 -29.72 8.26 18.75
C ASP A 785 -29.46 6.93 18.03
N ALA A 786 -29.72 5.82 18.71
CA ALA A 786 -29.32 4.49 18.24
C ALA A 786 -29.91 4.14 16.86
N PRO A 787 -31.24 4.22 16.60
CA PRO A 787 -31.79 3.96 15.27
C PRO A 787 -31.16 4.78 14.14
N ALA A 788 -31.04 6.10 14.30
CA ALA A 788 -30.45 6.98 13.29
C ALA A 788 -28.95 6.67 13.07
N MET A 789 -28.23 6.38 14.14
CA MET A 789 -26.81 6.01 14.09
C MET A 789 -26.58 4.70 13.34
N LEU A 790 -27.39 3.66 13.60
CA LEU A 790 -27.25 2.35 12.95
C LEU A 790 -27.48 2.45 11.43
N ALA A 791 -28.51 3.20 11.02
CA ALA A 791 -28.78 3.45 9.60
C ALA A 791 -27.63 4.21 8.93
N SER A 792 -27.13 5.26 9.59
CA SER A 792 -26.01 6.05 9.07
C SER A 792 -24.73 5.22 8.97
N LEU A 793 -24.37 4.49 10.02
CA LEU A 793 -23.17 3.62 10.04
C LEU A 793 -23.23 2.54 8.96
N THR A 794 -24.40 1.93 8.75
CA THR A 794 -24.62 0.96 7.67
C THR A 794 -24.39 1.60 6.30
N ALA A 795 -25.00 2.76 6.04
CA ALA A 795 -24.80 3.50 4.80
C ALA A 795 -23.34 3.95 4.61
N GLY A 796 -22.68 4.30 5.71
CA GLY A 796 -21.27 4.71 5.78
C GLY A 796 -20.27 3.55 5.82
N SER A 797 -20.68 2.29 5.60
CA SER A 797 -19.82 1.10 5.66
C SER A 797 -19.67 0.41 4.30
N PRO A 798 -18.57 -0.34 4.06
CA PRO A 798 -18.46 -1.21 2.89
C PRO A 798 -19.62 -2.22 2.79
N ARG A 799 -19.92 -2.66 1.56
CA ARG A 799 -21.02 -3.58 1.28
C ARG A 799 -20.87 -4.87 2.10
N GLY A 800 -21.88 -5.20 2.88
CA GLY A 800 -21.91 -6.39 3.73
C GLY A 800 -21.60 -6.15 5.21
N LEU A 801 -21.18 -4.94 5.59
CA LEU A 801 -21.12 -4.47 6.97
C LEU A 801 -22.40 -3.67 7.31
N GLU A 802 -23.36 -4.33 7.95
CA GLU A 802 -24.63 -3.73 8.39
C GLU A 802 -24.69 -3.71 9.90
N PHE A 803 -25.02 -2.55 10.49
CA PHE A 803 -25.17 -2.37 11.93
C PHE A 803 -26.62 -2.62 12.35
N LEU A 804 -26.82 -3.60 13.23
CA LEU A 804 -28.15 -4.12 13.58
C LEU A 804 -28.69 -3.55 14.88
N ALA A 805 -27.83 -3.35 15.88
CA ALA A 805 -28.26 -2.92 17.21
C ALA A 805 -27.15 -2.15 17.91
N ALA A 806 -27.54 -1.23 18.80
CA ALA A 806 -26.64 -0.52 19.69
C ALA A 806 -27.25 -0.44 21.10
N THR A 807 -26.42 -0.56 22.13
CA THR A 807 -26.83 -0.28 23.52
C THR A 807 -25.74 0.50 24.24
N VAL A 808 -26.15 1.39 25.14
CA VAL A 808 -25.23 2.06 26.06
C VAL A 808 -24.76 1.08 27.14
N LEU A 809 -23.48 1.17 27.52
CA LEU A 809 -22.85 0.39 28.57
C LEU A 809 -22.57 1.30 29.78
N GLY A 810 -23.04 0.90 30.95
CA GLY A 810 -22.75 1.54 32.21
C GLY A 810 -21.35 1.22 32.75
N PRO A 811 -20.92 1.87 33.84
CA PRO A 811 -19.58 1.68 34.42
C PRO A 811 -19.27 0.25 34.86
N ARG A 812 -20.31 -0.51 35.24
CA ARG A 812 -20.21 -1.89 35.71
C ARG A 812 -20.34 -2.92 34.59
N ASP A 813 -20.63 -2.51 33.35
CA ASP A 813 -20.78 -3.43 32.24
C ASP A 813 -19.41 -3.91 31.74
N PRO A 814 -19.16 -5.23 31.71
CA PRO A 814 -17.88 -5.77 31.24
C PRO A 814 -17.67 -5.53 29.75
N ALA A 815 -16.41 -5.38 29.34
CA ALA A 815 -16.03 -5.31 27.94
C ALA A 815 -16.37 -6.61 27.21
N VAL A 816 -16.67 -6.51 25.92
CA VAL A 816 -17.12 -7.65 25.09
C VAL A 816 -16.14 -8.84 25.14
N THR A 817 -14.84 -8.57 25.20
CA THR A 817 -13.78 -9.60 25.31
C THR A 817 -13.80 -10.39 26.60
N LYS A 818 -14.39 -9.86 27.68
CA LYS A 818 -14.56 -10.54 28.97
C LYS A 818 -15.86 -11.33 29.08
N LEU A 819 -16.76 -11.14 28.11
CA LEU A 819 -18.08 -11.76 28.08
C LEU A 819 -18.12 -12.97 27.17
N ILE A 820 -17.41 -12.93 26.05
CA ILE A 820 -17.52 -13.97 25.03
C ILE A 820 -16.69 -15.20 25.42
N ASP A 821 -17.38 -16.32 25.54
CA ASP A 821 -16.84 -17.67 25.73
C ASP A 821 -17.53 -18.69 24.81
N GLY A 822 -18.51 -18.24 24.01
CA GLY A 822 -19.32 -19.10 23.20
C GLY A 822 -19.61 -18.50 21.84
N ALA A 823 -19.64 -19.35 20.83
CA ALA A 823 -20.14 -19.01 19.52
C ALA A 823 -21.03 -20.12 18.97
N ARG A 824 -22.06 -19.72 18.22
CA ARG A 824 -22.91 -20.61 17.45
C ARG A 824 -22.64 -20.41 15.97
N TYR A 825 -22.30 -21.50 15.30
CA TYR A 825 -22.07 -21.55 13.87
C TYR A 825 -23.13 -22.39 13.18
N VAL A 826 -23.38 -22.07 11.92
CA VAL A 826 -24.06 -22.93 10.95
C VAL A 826 -23.02 -23.29 9.89
N LEU A 827 -22.86 -24.57 9.61
CA LEU A 827 -22.11 -25.07 8.46
C LEU A 827 -23.11 -25.54 7.41
N ALA A 828 -23.15 -24.85 6.28
CA ALA A 828 -24.07 -25.15 5.19
C ALA A 828 -23.35 -25.92 4.09
N PHE A 829 -23.74 -27.17 3.87
CA PHE A 829 -23.16 -28.01 2.84
C PHE A 829 -24.06 -28.02 1.62
N ALA A 830 -23.52 -27.73 0.44
CA ALA A 830 -24.32 -27.79 -0.78
C ALA A 830 -24.74 -29.24 -1.04
N ASN A 831 -26.02 -29.46 -1.34
CA ASN A 831 -26.55 -30.82 -1.50
C ASN A 831 -25.86 -31.57 -2.65
N LYS A 832 -25.39 -30.86 -3.68
CA LYS A 832 -24.57 -31.42 -4.77
C LYS A 832 -23.24 -32.02 -4.28
N ASP A 833 -22.63 -31.44 -3.25
CA ASP A 833 -21.32 -31.85 -2.73
C ASP A 833 -21.47 -32.95 -1.67
N LEU A 834 -22.63 -32.99 -1.00
CA LEU A 834 -23.00 -34.10 -0.09
C LEU A 834 -23.52 -35.33 -0.83
N ALA A 835 -24.16 -35.18 -1.99
CA ALA A 835 -24.78 -36.30 -2.70
C ALA A 835 -23.83 -37.49 -2.95
N PRO A 836 -22.56 -37.29 -3.40
CA PRO A 836 -21.59 -38.37 -3.55
C PRO A 836 -21.22 -39.08 -2.25
N LEU A 837 -21.41 -38.43 -1.10
CA LEU A 837 -21.09 -38.95 0.23
C LEU A 837 -22.25 -39.72 0.86
N GLY A 838 -23.46 -39.69 0.27
CA GLY A 838 -24.69 -40.25 0.87
C GLY A 838 -25.66 -39.17 1.37
N GLY A 839 -25.45 -37.91 0.98
CA GLY A 839 -26.38 -36.82 1.21
C GLY A 839 -26.59 -36.49 2.70
N ARG A 840 -27.82 -36.16 3.06
CA ARG A 840 -28.21 -35.84 4.43
C ARG A 840 -27.97 -37.00 5.41
N ALA A 841 -28.21 -38.25 4.99
CA ALA A 841 -28.07 -39.42 5.85
C ALA A 841 -26.62 -39.63 6.30
N TRP A 842 -25.66 -39.42 5.38
CA TRP A 842 -24.24 -39.42 5.73
C TRP A 842 -23.92 -38.35 6.78
N LEU A 843 -24.42 -37.13 6.60
CA LEU A 843 -24.16 -36.04 7.54
C LEU A 843 -24.75 -36.34 8.94
N GLU A 844 -25.94 -36.95 9.00
CA GLU A 844 -26.56 -37.42 10.25
C GLU A 844 -25.68 -38.45 10.97
N GLU A 845 -25.16 -39.44 10.24
CA GLU A 845 -24.23 -40.46 10.77
C GLU A 845 -22.94 -39.82 11.30
N ARG A 846 -22.32 -38.93 10.52
CA ARG A 846 -21.06 -38.26 10.89
C ARG A 846 -21.23 -37.37 12.13
N VAL A 847 -22.34 -36.65 12.25
CA VAL A 847 -22.66 -35.84 13.45
C VAL A 847 -22.80 -36.75 14.67
N ALA A 848 -23.51 -37.87 14.54
CA ALA A 848 -23.68 -38.83 15.64
C ALA A 848 -22.31 -39.42 16.08
N ALA A 849 -21.47 -39.82 15.11
CA ALA A 849 -20.13 -40.33 15.36
C ALA A 849 -19.21 -39.28 16.02
N PHE A 850 -19.26 -38.02 15.56
CA PHE A 850 -18.50 -36.92 16.15
C PHE A 850 -18.85 -36.73 17.63
N LEU A 851 -20.15 -36.72 17.97
CA LEU A 851 -20.61 -36.51 19.33
C LEU A 851 -20.31 -37.69 20.26
N ALA A 852 -20.32 -38.92 19.74
CA ALA A 852 -20.01 -40.14 20.47
C ALA A 852 -18.52 -40.32 20.76
N ALA A 853 -17.64 -39.69 19.97
CA ALA A 853 -16.20 -39.76 20.18
C ALA A 853 -15.79 -39.04 21.47
N PRO A 854 -14.95 -39.66 22.33
CA PRO A 854 -14.44 -39.03 23.54
C PRO A 854 -13.38 -37.95 23.26
N GLU A 855 -12.60 -38.13 22.17
CA GLU A 855 -11.52 -37.23 21.75
C GLU A 855 -11.42 -37.24 20.21
N LEU A 856 -11.18 -36.08 19.59
CA LEU A 856 -10.95 -35.94 18.15
C LEU A 856 -9.74 -35.05 17.91
N ARG A 857 -8.56 -35.65 17.74
CA ARG A 857 -7.29 -34.93 17.65
C ARG A 857 -7.00 -34.50 16.22
N HIS A 858 -6.72 -33.21 16.04
CA HIS A 858 -6.27 -32.62 14.78
C HIS A 858 -4.91 -31.94 14.96
N LYS A 859 -3.99 -32.15 14.01
CA LYS A 859 -2.66 -31.55 14.02
C LYS A 859 -2.68 -30.19 13.32
N ARG A 860 -2.70 -29.11 14.11
CA ARG A 860 -2.60 -27.73 13.61
C ARG A 860 -1.13 -27.38 13.36
N VAL A 861 -0.78 -26.97 12.15
CA VAL A 861 0.56 -26.42 11.86
C VAL A 861 0.52 -24.91 11.98
N ILE A 862 1.38 -24.34 12.83
CA ILE A 862 1.58 -22.90 13.00
C ILE A 862 3.07 -22.63 12.77
N ASP A 863 3.41 -21.83 11.75
CA ASP A 863 4.80 -21.48 11.42
C ASP A 863 5.73 -22.71 11.30
N GLY A 864 5.23 -23.79 10.72
CA GLY A 864 5.96 -25.06 10.56
C GLY A 864 5.96 -25.97 11.80
N ILE A 865 5.41 -25.52 12.94
CA ILE A 865 5.33 -26.29 14.18
C ILE A 865 3.94 -26.92 14.32
N GLY A 866 3.90 -28.25 14.41
CA GLY A 866 2.65 -29.00 14.62
C GLY A 866 2.24 -29.02 16.10
N LYS A 867 1.04 -28.52 16.41
CA LYS A 867 0.38 -28.62 17.72
C LYS A 867 -0.89 -29.45 17.60
N TRP A 868 -1.05 -30.44 18.48
CA TRP A 868 -2.29 -31.20 18.58
C TRP A 868 -3.39 -30.39 19.25
N VAL A 869 -4.59 -30.44 18.69
CA VAL A 869 -5.81 -29.83 19.21
C VAL A 869 -6.87 -30.93 19.29
N ASP A 870 -7.43 -31.16 20.48
CA ASP A 870 -8.64 -31.99 20.61
C ASP A 870 -9.87 -31.15 20.26
N VAL A 871 -10.37 -31.32 19.04
CA VAL A 871 -11.51 -30.61 18.47
C VAL A 871 -12.79 -30.92 19.26
N ARG A 872 -12.97 -32.17 19.70
CA ARG A 872 -14.17 -32.61 20.42
C ARG A 872 -14.38 -31.81 21.69
N SER A 873 -13.29 -31.50 22.42
CA SER A 873 -13.37 -30.74 23.67
C SER A 873 -13.98 -29.35 23.49
N PHE A 874 -13.89 -28.72 22.32
CA PHE A 874 -14.41 -27.36 22.08
C PHE A 874 -15.87 -27.34 21.64
N VAL A 875 -16.46 -28.47 21.20
CA VAL A 875 -17.83 -28.51 20.69
C VAL A 875 -18.78 -28.94 21.82
N ARG A 876 -19.72 -28.06 22.18
CA ARG A 876 -20.74 -28.34 23.21
C ARG A 876 -21.91 -29.13 22.63
N ALA A 877 -22.41 -28.70 21.47
CA ALA A 877 -23.52 -29.33 20.79
C ALA A 877 -23.34 -29.25 19.27
N MET A 878 -23.86 -30.25 18.57
CA MET A 878 -23.90 -30.31 17.10
C MET A 878 -25.22 -30.97 16.69
N LYS A 879 -25.95 -30.38 15.74
CA LYS A 879 -27.22 -30.95 15.25
C LYS A 879 -27.51 -30.51 13.82
N LEU A 880 -28.27 -31.30 13.08
CA LEU A 880 -28.79 -30.85 11.78
C LEU A 880 -29.78 -29.69 11.94
N GLY A 881 -29.79 -28.80 10.95
CA GLY A 881 -30.61 -27.60 10.88
C GLY A 881 -29.81 -26.30 10.98
N GLY A 882 -30.53 -25.18 10.98
CA GLY A 882 -29.97 -23.82 10.87
C GLY A 882 -30.10 -23.21 9.47
N ASP A 883 -30.89 -23.83 8.58
CA ASP A 883 -31.11 -23.37 7.20
C ASP A 883 -31.80 -22.00 7.14
N ASP A 884 -32.57 -21.65 8.18
CA ASP A 884 -33.23 -20.36 8.35
C ASP A 884 -32.25 -19.19 8.47
N ALA A 885 -31.00 -19.46 8.87
CA ALA A 885 -29.97 -18.44 8.99
C ALA A 885 -29.22 -18.16 7.67
N LEU A 886 -29.37 -18.99 6.64
CA LEU A 886 -28.62 -18.88 5.38
C LEU A 886 -29.04 -17.66 4.55
N ALA A 887 -30.34 -17.49 4.33
CA ALA A 887 -30.85 -16.38 3.53
C ALA A 887 -30.50 -15.00 4.13
N PRO A 888 -30.63 -14.75 5.46
CA PRO A 888 -30.14 -13.52 6.08
C PRO A 888 -28.64 -13.25 5.89
N ALA A 889 -27.83 -14.31 5.76
CA ALA A 889 -26.40 -14.22 5.50
C ALA A 889 -26.05 -13.98 4.01
N GLY A 890 -27.06 -13.93 3.13
CA GLY A 890 -26.87 -13.82 1.68
C GLY A 890 -26.47 -15.15 1.02
N LEU A 891 -26.69 -16.28 1.69
CA LEU A 891 -26.47 -17.61 1.13
C LEU A 891 -27.80 -18.12 0.58
N HIS A 892 -27.87 -18.25 -0.75
CA HIS A 892 -29.02 -18.75 -1.49
C HIS A 892 -28.64 -20.01 -2.25
N GLY A 893 -29.50 -21.03 -2.23
CA GLY A 893 -29.24 -22.31 -2.88
C GLY A 893 -29.82 -23.48 -2.11
N ASP A 894 -29.50 -24.68 -2.57
CA ASP A 894 -29.94 -25.93 -1.98
C ASP A 894 -28.85 -26.52 -1.06
N PHE A 895 -29.09 -26.41 0.25
CA PHE A 895 -28.14 -26.76 1.29
C PHE A 895 -28.75 -27.71 2.31
N THR A 896 -27.90 -28.52 2.93
CA THR A 896 -28.19 -29.18 4.20
C THR A 896 -27.22 -28.61 5.23
N SER A 897 -27.74 -28.09 6.34
CA SER A 897 -26.92 -27.44 7.35
C SER A 897 -26.80 -28.22 8.66
N ILE A 898 -25.73 -27.95 9.40
CA ILE A 898 -25.61 -28.28 10.82
C ILE A 898 -25.37 -27.02 11.63
N THR A 899 -26.00 -26.95 12.80
CA THR A 899 -25.72 -25.97 13.84
C THR A 899 -24.68 -26.54 14.81
N ILE A 900 -23.69 -25.73 15.17
CA ILE A 900 -22.56 -26.10 16.02
C ILE A 900 -22.37 -25.03 17.10
N ASP A 901 -22.38 -25.47 18.34
CA ASP A 901 -22.10 -24.65 19.52
C ASP A 901 -20.68 -24.93 19.99
N VAL A 902 -19.84 -23.89 20.03
CA VAL A 902 -18.43 -24.02 20.39
C VAL A 902 -18.05 -23.13 21.57
N ASP A 903 -17.12 -23.63 22.38
CA ASP A 903 -16.42 -22.87 23.41
C ASP A 903 -15.30 -22.01 22.79
N ILE A 904 -15.19 -20.78 23.26
CA ILE A 904 -14.07 -19.86 23.03
C ILE A 904 -13.31 -19.74 24.34
N ARG A 905 -12.04 -20.19 24.35
CA ARG A 905 -11.22 -20.26 25.56
C ARG A 905 -10.05 -19.27 25.51
N PRO A 906 -9.51 -18.84 26.67
CA PRO A 906 -8.32 -17.96 26.71
C PRO A 906 -7.08 -18.57 26.05
N ASN A 907 -6.95 -19.90 26.06
CA ASN A 907 -5.82 -20.62 25.45
C ASN A 907 -6.03 -20.95 23.95
N GLY A 908 -7.11 -20.43 23.34
CA GLY A 908 -7.40 -20.55 21.91
C GLY A 908 -8.82 -21.03 21.63
N ALA A 909 -9.22 -20.94 20.36
CA ALA A 909 -10.46 -21.50 19.83
C ALA A 909 -10.16 -22.57 18.77
N VAL A 910 -11.14 -23.43 18.54
CA VAL A 910 -11.16 -24.39 17.42
C VAL A 910 -11.50 -23.65 16.12
N ARG A 911 -10.85 -24.03 15.01
CA ARG A 911 -11.18 -23.48 13.67
C ARG A 911 -12.29 -24.32 13.04
N LEU A 912 -13.17 -23.69 12.26
CA LEU A 912 -14.25 -24.42 11.56
C LEU A 912 -13.70 -25.53 10.66
N GLU A 913 -12.60 -25.27 9.96
CA GLU A 913 -11.91 -26.26 9.14
C GLU A 913 -11.51 -27.52 9.92
N GLU A 914 -11.08 -27.37 11.18
CA GLU A 914 -10.70 -28.50 12.04
C GLU A 914 -11.92 -29.33 12.43
N ILE A 915 -13.05 -28.67 12.66
CA ILE A 915 -14.34 -29.33 12.91
C ILE A 915 -14.78 -30.10 11.65
N VAL A 916 -14.69 -29.48 10.47
CA VAL A 916 -15.09 -30.11 9.20
C VAL A 916 -14.23 -31.34 8.89
N LYS A 917 -12.91 -31.23 9.03
CA LYS A 917 -11.98 -32.36 8.79
C LYS A 917 -12.24 -33.52 9.74
N THR A 918 -12.36 -33.25 11.03
CA THR A 918 -12.66 -34.31 12.02
C THR A 918 -14.08 -34.87 11.85
N LEU A 919 -15.07 -34.04 11.49
CA LEU A 919 -16.41 -34.49 11.11
C LEU A 919 -16.36 -35.42 9.89
N ALA A 920 -15.51 -35.17 8.89
CA ALA A 920 -15.32 -36.03 7.73
C ALA A 920 -14.50 -37.30 8.04
N GLY A 921 -13.81 -37.36 9.18
CA GLY A 921 -13.09 -38.54 9.66
C GLY A 921 -11.58 -38.42 9.64
N GLU A 922 -11.07 -37.24 9.31
CA GLU A 922 -9.64 -36.92 9.35
C GLU A 922 -9.22 -36.58 10.80
N SER A 923 -8.95 -37.61 11.60
CA SER A 923 -8.48 -37.52 12.99
C SER A 923 -7.18 -38.31 13.19
N GLY A 924 -6.26 -37.80 14.01
CA GLY A 924 -4.96 -38.41 14.25
C GLY A 924 -3.97 -38.23 13.09
N ASP A 925 -3.19 -39.26 12.78
CA ASP A 925 -2.22 -39.27 11.67
C ASP A 925 -2.84 -39.69 10.32
N GLN A 926 -4.14 -40.01 10.29
CA GLN A 926 -4.85 -40.33 9.05
C GLN A 926 -5.11 -39.04 8.25
N VAL A 927 -4.11 -38.61 7.50
CA VAL A 927 -4.21 -37.56 6.50
C VAL A 927 -4.29 -38.22 5.13
N GLY A 928 -5.43 -38.06 4.45
CA GLY A 928 -5.59 -38.44 3.05
C GLY A 928 -6.23 -39.82 2.84
N GLY A 929 -7.48 -39.82 2.39
CA GLY A 929 -8.15 -41.01 1.87
C GLY A 929 -9.63 -40.81 1.54
N GLY A 930 -10.33 -39.91 2.26
CA GLY A 930 -11.74 -39.57 2.02
C GLY A 930 -11.93 -38.18 1.42
N THR A 931 -13.04 -37.96 0.70
CA THR A 931 -13.46 -36.64 0.23
C THR A 931 -14.08 -35.84 1.37
N THR A 932 -13.36 -34.85 1.89
CA THR A 932 -13.90 -33.93 2.91
C THR A 932 -14.81 -32.89 2.25
N PRO A 933 -16.10 -32.80 2.64
CA PRO A 933 -17.00 -31.80 2.07
C PRO A 933 -16.64 -30.41 2.60
N GLU A 934 -16.81 -29.39 1.76
CA GLU A 934 -16.47 -27.99 2.08
C GLU A 934 -17.75 -27.18 2.35
N PRO A 935 -18.14 -26.97 3.61
CA PRO A 935 -19.32 -26.15 3.92
C PRO A 935 -19.02 -24.66 3.87
N PHE A 936 -20.06 -23.87 3.63
CA PHE A 936 -20.06 -22.45 3.96
C PHE A 936 -20.22 -22.26 5.48
N GLY A 937 -19.24 -21.60 6.10
CA GLY A 937 -19.30 -21.25 7.51
C GLY A 937 -20.06 -19.95 7.77
N LEU A 938 -20.98 -19.98 8.72
CA LEU A 938 -21.75 -18.81 9.15
C LEU A 938 -21.77 -18.71 10.68
N ARG A 939 -21.30 -17.60 11.25
CA ARG A 939 -21.49 -17.30 12.68
C ARG A 939 -22.83 -16.61 12.92
N VAL A 940 -23.78 -17.34 13.52
CA VAL A 940 -25.14 -16.85 13.80
C VAL A 940 -25.31 -16.34 15.23
N GLY A 941 -24.37 -16.66 16.13
CA GLY A 941 -24.42 -16.19 17.51
C GLY A 941 -23.02 -16.07 18.12
N LEU A 942 -22.86 -15.07 18.98
CA LEU A 942 -21.64 -14.81 19.71
C LEU A 942 -22.02 -14.28 21.09
N GLY A 943 -21.50 -14.88 22.16
CA GLY A 943 -21.93 -14.51 23.50
C GLY A 943 -21.41 -15.39 24.60
N ALA A 944 -22.20 -15.49 25.67
CA ALA A 944 -21.85 -16.25 26.85
C ALA A 944 -22.78 -17.44 27.08
N TRP A 945 -22.21 -18.61 27.39
CA TRP A 945 -23.00 -19.78 27.74
C TRP A 945 -23.65 -19.64 29.12
N SER A 946 -24.97 -19.88 29.18
CA SER A 946 -25.75 -20.10 30.41
C SER A 946 -26.52 -21.42 30.27
N GLY A 947 -26.03 -22.48 30.92
CA GLY A 947 -26.47 -23.84 30.60
C GLY A 947 -26.21 -24.14 29.12
N ASP A 948 -27.27 -24.49 28.38
CA ASP A 948 -27.25 -24.76 26.93
C ASP A 948 -27.63 -23.53 26.07
N ALA A 949 -27.99 -22.42 26.69
CA ALA A 949 -28.38 -21.20 25.98
C ALA A 949 -27.17 -20.30 25.74
N LEU A 950 -27.04 -19.79 24.51
CA LEU A 950 -26.08 -18.74 24.17
C LEU A 950 -26.72 -17.37 24.43
N VAL A 951 -26.28 -16.70 25.49
CA VAL A 951 -26.79 -15.38 25.89
C VAL A 951 -26.05 -14.31 25.11
N SER A 952 -26.81 -13.49 24.37
CA SER A 952 -26.25 -12.35 23.65
C SER A 952 -25.67 -11.31 24.61
N PRO A 953 -24.47 -10.77 24.35
CA PRO A 953 -23.89 -9.65 25.11
C PRO A 953 -24.70 -8.35 25.06
N MET A 954 -25.79 -8.31 24.28
CA MET A 954 -26.77 -7.22 24.28
C MET A 954 -27.75 -7.30 25.46
N ASN A 955 -27.94 -8.48 26.06
CA ASN A 955 -28.69 -8.61 27.31
C ASN A 955 -27.76 -8.27 28.48
N LEU A 956 -27.72 -6.99 28.85
CA LEU A 956 -26.75 -6.47 29.83
C LEU A 956 -26.92 -7.09 31.22
N ASP A 957 -28.15 -7.34 31.65
CA ASP A 957 -28.41 -7.88 32.99
C ASP A 957 -27.90 -9.31 33.13
N MET A 958 -28.23 -10.18 32.17
CA MET A 958 -27.69 -11.54 32.14
C MET A 958 -26.18 -11.56 31.91
N ALA A 959 -25.64 -10.66 31.08
CA ALA A 959 -24.21 -10.55 30.86
C ALA A 959 -23.44 -10.18 32.14
N ARG A 960 -23.98 -9.27 32.97
CA ARG A 960 -23.41 -8.93 34.29
C ARG A 960 -23.44 -10.11 35.25
N GLU A 961 -24.54 -10.85 35.27
CA GLU A 961 -24.70 -12.03 36.14
C GLU A 961 -23.68 -13.12 35.77
N LEU A 962 -23.59 -13.48 34.50
CA LEU A 962 -22.64 -14.50 34.02
C LEU A 962 -21.18 -14.10 34.24
N HIS A 963 -20.85 -12.82 34.04
CA HIS A 963 -19.51 -12.33 34.30
C HIS A 963 -19.14 -12.42 35.79
N ARG A 964 -20.06 -12.07 36.69
CA ARG A 964 -19.86 -12.18 38.15
C ARG A 964 -19.69 -13.64 38.59
N ALA A 965 -20.61 -14.51 38.18
CA ALA A 965 -20.55 -15.93 38.52
C ALA A 965 -19.22 -16.58 38.09
N ARG A 966 -18.67 -16.17 36.95
CA ARG A 966 -17.36 -16.63 36.49
C ARG A 966 -16.18 -16.05 37.25
N ALA A 967 -16.24 -14.77 37.58
CA ALA A 967 -15.21 -14.15 38.40
C ALA A 967 -15.15 -14.83 39.78
N GLU A 968 -16.31 -15.15 40.36
CA GLU A 968 -16.45 -15.91 41.61
C GLU A 968 -15.89 -17.33 41.48
N LEU A 969 -16.24 -18.05 40.41
CA LEU A 969 -15.72 -19.39 40.14
C LEU A 969 -14.19 -19.38 39.94
N ALA A 970 -13.67 -18.42 39.18
CA ALA A 970 -12.23 -18.27 38.96
C ALA A 970 -11.50 -17.93 40.26
N ALA A 971 -12.08 -17.08 41.11
CA ALA A 971 -11.54 -16.77 42.43
C ALA A 971 -11.56 -17.98 43.38
N ALA A 972 -12.63 -18.79 43.35
CA ALA A 972 -12.74 -20.01 44.13
C ALA A 972 -11.71 -21.07 43.71
N LEU A 973 -11.45 -21.20 42.40
CA LEU A 973 -10.44 -22.11 41.85
C LEU A 973 -9.00 -21.63 42.06
N ALA A 974 -8.78 -20.32 42.24
CA ALA A 974 -7.48 -19.71 42.52
C ALA A 974 -7.13 -19.64 44.02
N ALA A 975 -8.07 -19.94 44.91
CA ALA A 975 -7.82 -19.99 46.35
C ALA A 975 -6.95 -21.22 46.69
N PRO A 976 -5.85 -21.06 47.47
CA PRO A 976 -5.05 -22.20 47.89
C PRO A 976 -5.91 -23.14 48.77
N PRO A 977 -5.72 -24.48 48.69
CA PRO A 977 -6.51 -25.40 49.47
C PRO A 977 -6.30 -25.13 50.96
N VAL A 978 -7.38 -24.81 51.66
CA VAL A 978 -7.39 -24.62 53.11
C VAL A 978 -7.07 -25.97 53.76
N ALA A 979 -5.98 -26.02 54.51
CA ALA A 979 -5.54 -27.20 55.25
C ALA A 979 -6.59 -27.61 56.30
N LEU A 980 -7.23 -28.75 56.08
CA LEU A 980 -8.00 -29.46 57.11
C LEU A 980 -7.01 -30.31 57.93
N LEU A 981 -6.66 -29.80 59.11
CA LEU A 981 -6.04 -30.55 60.19
C LEU A 981 -6.95 -31.71 60.61
N ALA A 982 -6.52 -32.94 60.38
CA ALA A 982 -7.01 -34.12 61.08
C ALA A 982 -5.82 -35.03 61.45
N THR A 983 -5.71 -35.26 62.75
CA THR A 983 -4.74 -36.03 63.50
C THR A 983 -4.80 -37.54 63.22
N ALA A 984 -3.67 -38.20 62.96
CA ALA A 984 -3.31 -39.58 63.38
C ALA A 984 -1.96 -40.04 62.76
N PRO A 985 -1.24 -41.01 63.35
CA PRO A 985 0.22 -41.03 63.40
C PRO A 985 0.94 -41.86 62.32
N VAL A 986 2.23 -41.57 62.27
CA VAL A 986 3.35 -42.16 61.51
C VAL A 986 3.31 -43.69 61.44
N ASP A 987 3.46 -44.23 60.23
CA ASP A 987 4.13 -45.51 60.00
C ASP A 987 4.95 -45.47 58.69
N THR A 988 6.10 -46.13 58.77
CA THR A 988 7.30 -46.08 57.92
C THR A 988 7.18 -46.78 56.57
N VAL A 989 7.78 -46.21 55.50
CA VAL A 989 8.17 -46.94 54.27
C VAL A 989 9.51 -46.37 53.74
N PRO A 990 10.45 -47.20 53.24
CA PRO A 990 11.87 -46.88 53.13
C PRO A 990 12.30 -46.27 51.77
N SER A 991 13.52 -45.72 51.77
CA SER A 991 14.22 -45.04 50.68
C SER A 991 14.38 -45.86 49.38
N PRO A 992 14.41 -45.22 48.19
CA PRO A 992 14.73 -45.86 46.92
C PRO A 992 16.25 -46.05 46.72
N PRO A 993 16.70 -47.08 45.96
CA PRO A 993 18.11 -47.31 45.64
C PRO A 993 18.62 -46.43 44.47
N PRO A 994 19.94 -46.28 44.31
CA PRO A 994 20.55 -45.29 43.42
C PRO A 994 20.65 -45.76 41.95
N VAL A 995 20.65 -44.78 41.04
CA VAL A 995 20.83 -44.93 39.60
C VAL A 995 22.32 -45.10 39.28
N LEU A 996 22.65 -46.15 38.53
CA LEU A 996 23.98 -46.47 38.02
C LEU A 996 24.30 -45.63 36.76
N GLU A 997 25.47 -44.98 36.79
CA GLU A 997 26.19 -44.50 35.61
C GLU A 997 26.71 -45.68 34.78
N VAL A 998 26.65 -45.57 33.45
CA VAL A 998 27.54 -46.32 32.55
C VAL A 998 28.08 -45.36 31.48
N SER A 999 29.41 -45.41 31.39
CA SER A 999 30.35 -44.66 30.57
C SER A 999 30.30 -44.97 29.06
N ALA A 1000 30.90 -44.05 28.31
CA ALA A 1000 31.16 -44.11 26.88
C ALA A 1000 32.16 -45.20 26.45
N GLU A 1001 31.93 -45.75 25.25
CA GLU A 1001 32.90 -45.92 24.16
C GLU A 1001 32.24 -45.52 22.84
#